data_AF-A0A935J345-F1
#
_entry.id   AF-A0A935J345-F1
#
_cell.length_a   1.000
_cell.length_b   1.000
_cell.length_c   1.000
_cell.angle_alpha   90.00
_cell.angle_beta   90.00
_cell.angle_gamma   90.00
#
_symmetry.space_group_name_H-M   'P 1'
#
loop_
_entity.id
_entity.type
_entity.pdbx_description
1 polymer ?
#
loop_
_entity_poly.entity_id
_entity_poly.type
_entity_poly.pdbx_seq_one_letter_code
_entity_poly.pdbx_strand_id
1 'polypeptide(L)'
;MRYIFLLFITLSLSGFAQKNKKKAIDDTNFKIDSLPNILLRELNRYRAEKGLDRLEFNAMMNEAAALSSEKMAAAGKDKIEPASTKKNLKKVGATKKGEEVTMKAPISKGREAYKTHEVAKVIYERWESNVKNLFVLNNPKYTLIGISCAIDDEGKKVFASAVFGGYDITNKGVEHKKEIAVPYNKTSSKLKDFEAKKCKNCERWRNYDVLHKGLSVSDGKIYLEFKNSREMRRLLKKAKDGLAVDVVQRDQYTKADYNIVDNNIYNKGVMSKVIYKDKFFKSNLLTKNVDKKKKNKIKGIRVMMGKFNPKITGDYEINLIVVQDGKYCKTITRGYSESGNIDSKTPIGIMPMKGSVGIKPPFEPKSESSILTFNIPFEKNKFEFKKEDIQPFIKAMNEPDFIIDGLYIYAYSSIEGDSGANAKLQRKRAESVTKVLQEQQKAIIKPTVDCRDSWGLFMLENEDGKYANLVNMGKSKAIKTINGDQKLQDELEPILAKERFAQIVMDVTYDVSGDKEQKFSIVQFNRAVKAGKVQEALKIMEFIGKRMVEGKYPESILDSLRFEENSANAALTNNRVYYRYLKQGSVDEDDEAVFDGLLKREQAHPVFNYNKVFCQLNLDSNAGNPEHQAKIQQTIDGLYGKLDSAYVNGLNIEWQFKIMESLDTADNADAQIDACIARIKGFYNIKDASWQNALKLSYVFSKSKDYRYAATVLEPYLRRPDANESLVFMYISSASRVAEKYYSRTFAYALDLAKQKNASRYCKLFGAPYMTFQVLENPEVKKTFMGTCGNVLK
;
A
#
# COMPACT_ATOMS: atom_id res chain seq x y z
N MET A 1 -48.05 -109.66 -7.16
CA MET A 1 -48.87 -109.56 -8.37
C MET A 1 -48.14 -108.63 -9.34
N ARG A 2 -47.65 -109.17 -10.48
CA ARG A 2 -47.09 -108.49 -11.70
C ARG A 2 -45.79 -107.65 -11.50
N TYR A 3 -44.62 -108.15 -11.92
CA TYR A 3 -43.97 -108.01 -13.26
C TYR A 3 -43.49 -106.57 -13.54
N ILE A 4 -42.31 -106.19 -14.07
CA ILE A 4 -41.18 -106.84 -14.77
C ILE A 4 -40.00 -105.83 -14.87
N PHE A 5 -38.77 -106.36 -14.81
CA PHE A 5 -37.44 -105.97 -15.37
C PHE A 5 -36.85 -104.54 -15.23
N LEU A 6 -35.62 -104.33 -14.73
CA LEU A 6 -34.23 -104.77 -15.08
C LEU A 6 -33.51 -103.87 -16.13
N LEU A 7 -32.38 -103.31 -15.67
CA LEU A 7 -31.15 -102.79 -16.32
C LEU A 7 -31.07 -102.72 -17.87
N PHE A 8 -30.54 -101.61 -18.43
CA PHE A 8 -29.11 -101.39 -18.77
C PHE A 8 -28.90 -100.15 -19.71
N ILE A 9 -27.90 -99.30 -19.38
CA ILE A 9 -26.97 -98.49 -20.22
C ILE A 9 -27.40 -97.25 -21.08
N THR A 10 -26.48 -96.26 -21.05
CA THR A 10 -26.12 -95.14 -21.97
C THR A 10 -26.68 -93.70 -21.82
N LEU A 11 -25.75 -92.81 -21.44
CA LEU A 11 -25.45 -91.44 -21.91
C LEU A 11 -26.59 -90.46 -22.25
N SER A 12 -26.58 -89.28 -21.60
CA SER A 12 -26.25 -88.01 -22.27
C SER A 12 -26.17 -86.80 -21.32
N LEU A 13 -25.15 -85.96 -21.54
CA LEU A 13 -25.03 -84.52 -21.24
C LEU A 13 -24.81 -84.04 -19.79
N SER A 14 -23.54 -84.11 -19.38
CA SER A 14 -22.90 -83.12 -18.52
C SER A 14 -22.80 -81.76 -19.24
N GLY A 15 -23.79 -80.89 -19.01
CA GLY A 15 -23.80 -79.49 -19.45
C GLY A 15 -23.27 -78.53 -18.38
N PHE A 16 -22.01 -78.11 -18.55
CA PHE A 16 -21.41 -76.85 -18.08
C PHE A 16 -21.85 -76.26 -16.73
N ALA A 17 -21.23 -76.74 -15.65
CA ALA A 17 -20.91 -75.90 -14.49
C ALA A 17 -19.59 -75.14 -14.75
N GLN A 18 -19.63 -74.09 -15.57
CA GLN A 18 -18.49 -73.18 -15.70
C GLN A 18 -18.57 -72.15 -14.57
N LYS A 19 -17.94 -72.46 -13.43
CA LYS A 19 -17.46 -71.44 -12.48
C LYS A 19 -16.58 -70.48 -13.29
N ASN A 20 -17.12 -69.31 -13.63
CA ASN A 20 -16.32 -68.23 -14.21
C ASN A 20 -15.19 -67.89 -13.21
N LYS A 21 -13.98 -68.34 -13.54
CA LYS A 21 -12.74 -67.85 -12.93
C LYS A 21 -12.77 -66.32 -13.03
N LYS A 22 -12.75 -65.65 -11.87
CA LYS A 22 -12.44 -64.22 -11.76
C LYS A 22 -11.19 -63.95 -12.62
N LYS A 23 -11.34 -63.15 -13.68
CA LYS A 23 -10.21 -62.69 -14.48
C LYS A 23 -9.42 -61.70 -13.61
N ALA A 24 -8.24 -62.12 -13.17
CA ALA A 24 -7.28 -61.24 -12.54
C ALA A 24 -6.90 -60.14 -13.54
N ILE A 25 -7.14 -58.89 -13.15
CA ILE A 25 -6.57 -57.71 -13.80
C ILE A 25 -5.06 -57.80 -13.58
N ASP A 26 -4.26 -57.44 -14.59
CA ASP A 26 -2.81 -57.33 -14.44
C ASP A 26 -2.49 -56.26 -13.38
N ASP A 27 -2.09 -56.74 -12.20
CA ASP A 27 -1.97 -56.00 -10.92
C ASP A 27 -0.76 -55.04 -10.89
N THR A 28 -0.05 -54.89 -12.03
CA THR A 28 1.18 -54.09 -12.10
C THR A 28 0.94 -52.60 -12.38
N ASN A 29 -0.11 -52.23 -13.13
CA ASN A 29 -0.31 -50.85 -13.62
C ASN A 29 -1.18 -49.96 -12.72
N PHE A 30 -2.27 -50.51 -12.16
CA PHE A 30 -3.19 -49.78 -11.28
C PHE A 30 -3.07 -50.26 -9.83
N LYS A 31 -2.73 -49.36 -8.91
CA LYS A 31 -2.55 -49.65 -7.48
C LYS A 31 -3.55 -48.85 -6.66
N ILE A 32 -4.64 -49.50 -6.24
CA ILE A 32 -5.70 -48.84 -5.47
C ILE A 32 -5.17 -48.21 -4.17
N ASP A 33 -4.25 -48.87 -3.48
CA ASP A 33 -3.69 -48.40 -2.21
C ASP A 33 -2.86 -47.11 -2.36
N SER A 34 -2.31 -46.87 -3.56
CA SER A 34 -1.55 -45.66 -3.86
C SER A 34 -2.45 -44.47 -4.23
N LEU A 35 -3.69 -44.74 -4.68
CA LEU A 35 -4.59 -43.73 -5.23
C LEU A 35 -4.97 -42.63 -4.22
N PRO A 36 -5.37 -42.92 -2.96
CA PRO A 36 -5.66 -41.89 -1.95
C PRO A 36 -4.52 -40.90 -1.72
N ASN A 37 -3.28 -41.38 -1.66
CA ASN A 37 -2.11 -40.53 -1.42
C ASN A 37 -1.83 -39.60 -2.60
N ILE A 38 -2.00 -40.09 -3.84
CA ILE A 38 -1.88 -39.27 -5.04
C ILE A 38 -2.97 -38.20 -5.04
N LEU A 39 -4.23 -38.56 -4.78
CA LEU A 39 -5.35 -37.62 -4.72
C LEU A 39 -5.14 -36.53 -3.66
N LEU A 40 -4.65 -36.90 -2.47
CA LEU A 40 -4.33 -35.94 -1.41
C LEU A 40 -3.25 -34.96 -1.85
N ARG A 41 -2.19 -35.45 -2.50
CA ARG A 41 -1.10 -34.62 -3.00
C ARG A 41 -1.59 -33.61 -4.04
N GLU A 42 -2.41 -34.05 -5.00
CA GLU A 42 -2.93 -33.18 -6.06
C GLU A 42 -3.95 -32.16 -5.53
N LEU A 43 -4.82 -32.56 -4.59
CA LEU A 43 -5.69 -31.61 -3.89
C LEU A 43 -4.89 -30.56 -3.12
N ASN A 44 -3.78 -30.94 -2.50
CA ASN A 44 -2.90 -30.00 -1.80
C ASN A 44 -2.12 -29.08 -2.76
N ARG A 45 -1.75 -29.56 -3.96
CA ARG A 45 -1.24 -28.70 -5.04
C ARG A 45 -2.28 -27.64 -5.41
N TYR A 46 -3.51 -28.07 -5.73
CA TYR A 46 -4.61 -27.17 -6.07
C TYR A 46 -4.87 -26.13 -4.98
N ARG A 47 -4.93 -26.55 -3.71
CA ARG A 47 -5.17 -25.63 -2.59
C ARG A 47 -4.03 -24.63 -2.39
N ALA A 48 -2.78 -25.05 -2.61
CA ALA A 48 -1.64 -24.14 -2.56
C ALA A 48 -1.71 -23.05 -3.65
N GLU A 49 -2.12 -23.40 -4.88
CA GLU A 49 -2.35 -22.44 -5.98
C GLU A 49 -3.46 -21.42 -5.64
N LYS A 50 -4.39 -21.78 -4.75
CA LYS A 50 -5.47 -20.92 -4.24
C LYS A 50 -5.13 -20.19 -2.93
N GLY A 51 -3.93 -20.38 -2.38
CA GLY A 51 -3.53 -19.77 -1.10
C GLY A 51 -4.27 -20.34 0.12
N LEU A 52 -4.72 -21.60 0.05
CA LEU A 52 -5.40 -22.30 1.14
C LEU A 52 -4.45 -23.24 1.87
N ASP A 53 -4.78 -23.53 3.14
CA ASP A 53 -4.02 -24.48 3.95
C ASP A 53 -4.06 -25.89 3.35
N ARG A 54 -2.96 -26.64 3.54
CA ARG A 54 -2.90 -28.05 3.18
C ARG A 54 -3.85 -28.88 4.06
N LEU A 55 -4.46 -29.87 3.44
CA LEU A 55 -5.26 -30.90 4.07
C LEU A 55 -4.36 -31.99 4.64
N GLU A 56 -4.65 -32.37 5.87
CA GLU A 56 -4.02 -33.49 6.57
C GLU A 56 -4.91 -34.72 6.61
N PHE A 57 -4.30 -35.88 6.45
CA PHE A 57 -5.00 -37.14 6.59
C PHE A 57 -5.59 -37.30 8.00
N ASN A 58 -6.83 -37.76 8.07
CA ASN A 58 -7.51 -38.08 9.31
C ASN A 58 -8.15 -39.47 9.23
N ALA A 59 -7.73 -40.37 10.11
CA ALA A 59 -8.18 -41.77 10.12
C ALA A 59 -9.70 -41.91 10.29
N MET A 60 -10.30 -41.15 11.20
CA MET A 60 -11.75 -41.19 11.45
C MET A 60 -12.55 -40.80 10.19
N MET A 61 -12.13 -39.75 9.48
CA MET A 61 -12.77 -39.38 8.21
C MET A 61 -12.48 -40.37 7.10
N ASN A 62 -11.33 -41.03 7.11
CA ASN A 62 -10.99 -42.08 6.16
C ASN A 62 -11.94 -43.27 6.29
N GLU A 63 -12.26 -43.69 7.52
CA GLU A 63 -13.28 -44.72 7.79
C GLU A 63 -14.67 -44.29 7.28
N ALA A 64 -15.06 -43.02 7.48
CA ALA A 64 -16.32 -42.50 6.94
C ALA A 64 -16.33 -42.51 5.40
N ALA A 65 -15.20 -42.19 4.77
CA ALA A 65 -15.02 -42.27 3.33
C ALA A 65 -15.09 -43.73 2.84
N ALA A 66 -14.49 -44.68 3.57
CA ALA A 66 -14.51 -46.10 3.25
C ALA A 66 -15.94 -46.65 3.15
N LEU A 67 -16.76 -46.38 4.18
CA LEU A 67 -18.19 -46.73 4.21
C LEU A 67 -18.96 -46.17 3.01
N SER A 68 -18.54 -45.02 2.48
CA SER A 68 -19.14 -44.42 1.29
C SER A 68 -18.65 -45.06 0.00
N SER A 69 -17.33 -45.20 -0.17
CA SER A 69 -16.72 -45.80 -1.36
C SER A 69 -17.19 -47.24 -1.58
N GLU A 70 -17.25 -48.05 -0.53
CA GLU A 70 -17.72 -49.44 -0.59
C GLU A 70 -19.19 -49.52 -1.01
N LYS A 71 -20.04 -48.67 -0.42
CA LYS A 71 -21.46 -48.59 -0.78
C LYS A 71 -21.64 -48.15 -2.23
N MET A 72 -20.83 -47.20 -2.71
CA MET A 72 -20.89 -46.74 -4.09
C MET A 72 -20.41 -47.81 -5.08
N ALA A 73 -19.35 -48.53 -4.74
CA ALA A 73 -18.83 -49.66 -5.53
C ALA A 73 -19.88 -50.77 -5.66
N ALA A 74 -20.50 -51.18 -4.54
CA ALA A 74 -21.57 -52.18 -4.55
C ALA A 74 -22.82 -51.73 -5.33
N ALA A 75 -23.14 -50.44 -5.33
CA ALA A 75 -24.29 -49.89 -6.06
C ALA A 75 -23.99 -49.51 -7.53
N GLY A 76 -22.71 -49.50 -7.93
CA GLY A 76 -22.24 -49.01 -9.23
C GLY A 76 -22.52 -47.51 -9.49
N LYS A 77 -22.86 -46.73 -8.45
CA LYS A 77 -23.32 -45.33 -8.56
C LYS A 77 -22.61 -44.43 -7.57
N ASP A 78 -22.00 -43.37 -8.08
CA ASP A 78 -21.34 -42.30 -7.33
C ASP A 78 -22.29 -41.11 -7.10
N LYS A 79 -23.27 -41.27 -6.21
CA LYS A 79 -24.21 -40.19 -5.87
C LYS A 79 -24.03 -39.77 -4.42
N ILE A 80 -23.66 -38.49 -4.23
CA ILE A 80 -23.57 -37.87 -2.91
C ILE A 80 -24.98 -37.65 -2.35
N GLU A 81 -25.24 -38.21 -1.18
CA GLU A 81 -26.43 -37.94 -0.38
C GLU A 81 -26.01 -37.35 0.96
N PRO A 82 -26.25 -36.06 1.23
CA PRO A 82 -25.79 -35.41 2.46
C PRO A 82 -26.23 -36.11 3.76
N ALA A 83 -27.40 -36.76 3.74
CA ALA A 83 -27.88 -37.57 4.86
C ALA A 83 -27.05 -38.84 5.08
N SER A 84 -26.62 -39.50 4.00
CA SER A 84 -25.73 -40.66 4.03
C SER A 84 -24.35 -40.29 4.56
N THR A 85 -23.76 -39.18 4.09
CA THR A 85 -22.49 -38.65 4.59
C THR A 85 -22.54 -38.40 6.10
N LYS A 86 -23.58 -37.70 6.59
CA LYS A 86 -23.79 -37.45 8.03
C LYS A 86 -23.95 -38.74 8.83
N LYS A 87 -24.61 -39.77 8.27
CA LYS A 87 -24.76 -41.07 8.91
C LYS A 87 -23.42 -41.80 9.02
N ASN A 88 -22.60 -41.77 7.98
CA ASN A 88 -21.27 -42.40 7.98
C ASN A 88 -20.33 -41.71 8.98
N LEU A 89 -20.29 -40.38 8.99
CA LEU A 89 -19.56 -39.61 10.00
C LEU A 89 -19.99 -39.98 11.43
N LYS A 90 -21.30 -40.07 11.68
CA LYS A 90 -21.80 -40.47 13.00
C LYS A 90 -21.37 -41.88 13.41
N LYS A 91 -21.33 -42.85 12.47
CA LYS A 91 -20.92 -44.23 12.75
C LYS A 91 -19.48 -44.33 13.25
N VAL A 92 -18.60 -43.46 12.76
CA VAL A 92 -17.18 -43.43 13.13
C VAL A 92 -16.88 -42.47 14.30
N GLY A 93 -17.91 -41.96 14.97
CA GLY A 93 -17.75 -41.03 16.09
C GLY A 93 -17.43 -39.58 15.72
N ALA A 94 -17.48 -39.22 14.43
CA ALA A 94 -17.29 -37.85 13.95
C ALA A 94 -18.55 -36.98 14.14
N THR A 95 -18.38 -35.65 14.09
CA THR A 95 -19.50 -34.71 14.07
C THR A 95 -20.19 -34.67 12.70
N LYS A 96 -21.41 -34.11 12.67
CA LYS A 96 -22.20 -33.93 11.43
C LYS A 96 -21.68 -32.82 10.48
N LYS A 97 -20.49 -32.27 10.74
CA LYS A 97 -19.96 -31.06 10.09
C LYS A 97 -18.98 -31.33 8.94
N GLY A 98 -18.68 -32.60 8.65
CA GLY A 98 -17.91 -32.97 7.47
C GLY A 98 -18.74 -32.87 6.19
N GLU A 99 -18.06 -32.60 5.08
CA GLU A 99 -18.62 -32.61 3.72
C GLU A 99 -17.87 -33.61 2.86
N GLU A 100 -18.53 -34.13 1.82
CA GLU A 100 -18.00 -35.21 1.00
C GLU A 100 -17.99 -34.82 -0.46
N VAL A 101 -16.95 -35.26 -1.17
CA VAL A 101 -16.84 -35.20 -2.62
C VAL A 101 -16.53 -36.61 -3.12
N THR A 102 -17.22 -37.05 -4.17
CA THR A 102 -17.07 -38.40 -4.73
C THR A 102 -16.77 -38.36 -6.21
N MET A 103 -16.18 -39.43 -6.73
CA MET A 103 -16.01 -39.66 -8.17
C MET A 103 -15.93 -41.13 -8.46
N LYS A 104 -16.45 -41.57 -9.61
CA LYS A 104 -16.03 -42.82 -10.22
C LYS A 104 -15.13 -42.60 -11.43
N ALA A 105 -14.16 -43.49 -11.62
CA ALA A 105 -13.29 -43.47 -12.79
C ALA A 105 -13.07 -44.90 -13.33
N PRO A 106 -12.96 -45.08 -14.65
CA PRO A 106 -12.57 -46.37 -15.22
C PRO A 106 -11.11 -46.68 -14.85
N ILE A 107 -10.82 -47.94 -14.51
CA ILE A 107 -9.45 -48.41 -14.21
C ILE A 107 -8.80 -49.20 -15.34
N SER A 108 -9.55 -49.48 -16.41
CA SER A 108 -9.05 -50.19 -17.59
C SER A 108 -9.79 -49.79 -18.86
N LYS A 109 -9.15 -50.00 -20.02
CA LYS A 109 -9.78 -49.99 -21.35
C LYS A 109 -9.57 -51.34 -22.01
N GLY A 110 -10.62 -52.15 -22.08
CA GLY A 110 -10.49 -53.52 -22.60
C GLY A 110 -9.70 -54.41 -21.63
N ARG A 111 -8.52 -54.89 -22.06
CA ARG A 111 -7.63 -55.75 -21.23
C ARG A 111 -6.49 -54.97 -20.55
N GLU A 112 -6.26 -53.72 -20.93
CA GLU A 112 -5.16 -52.91 -20.38
C GLU A 112 -5.66 -52.06 -19.21
N ALA A 113 -5.00 -52.21 -18.05
CA ALA A 113 -5.23 -51.35 -16.90
C ALA A 113 -4.54 -49.99 -17.09
N TYR A 114 -5.24 -48.91 -16.74
CA TYR A 114 -4.66 -47.56 -16.71
C TYR A 114 -3.63 -47.45 -15.60
N LYS A 115 -2.67 -46.54 -15.75
CA LYS A 115 -1.74 -46.23 -14.66
C LYS A 115 -2.47 -45.50 -13.55
N THR A 116 -2.09 -45.76 -12.29
CA THR A 116 -2.72 -45.11 -11.11
C THR A 116 -2.80 -43.58 -11.22
N HIS A 117 -1.77 -42.93 -11.78
CA HIS A 117 -1.75 -41.47 -11.94
C HIS A 117 -2.76 -40.96 -12.99
N GLU A 118 -3.04 -41.75 -14.03
CA GLU A 118 -4.02 -41.40 -15.08
C GLU A 118 -5.43 -41.47 -14.50
N VAL A 119 -5.71 -42.51 -13.70
CA VAL A 119 -6.98 -42.63 -12.97
C VAL A 119 -7.14 -41.50 -11.95
N ALA A 120 -6.07 -41.18 -11.21
CA ALA A 120 -6.07 -40.04 -10.28
C ALA A 120 -6.38 -38.72 -10.99
N LYS A 121 -5.77 -38.50 -12.17
CA LYS A 121 -6.00 -37.33 -13.02
C LYS A 121 -7.45 -37.13 -13.39
N VAL A 122 -8.12 -38.18 -13.86
CA VAL A 122 -9.56 -38.15 -14.15
C VAL A 122 -10.36 -37.70 -12.92
N ILE A 123 -9.98 -38.18 -11.74
CA ILE A 123 -10.70 -37.87 -10.49
C ILE A 123 -10.47 -36.42 -10.06
N TYR A 124 -9.21 -36.00 -9.87
CA TYR A 124 -8.93 -34.68 -9.32
C TYR A 124 -9.31 -33.56 -10.30
N GLU A 125 -9.11 -33.71 -11.62
CA GLU A 125 -9.51 -32.69 -12.60
C GLU A 125 -11.02 -32.48 -12.59
N ARG A 126 -11.79 -33.55 -12.39
CA ARG A 126 -13.24 -33.47 -12.27
C ARG A 126 -13.68 -32.85 -10.94
N TRP A 127 -12.95 -33.08 -9.86
CA TRP A 127 -13.16 -32.37 -8.60
C TRP A 127 -12.88 -30.88 -8.71
N GLU A 128 -11.78 -30.51 -9.36
CA GLU A 128 -11.32 -29.13 -9.54
C GLU A 128 -12.16 -28.32 -10.55
N SER A 129 -12.85 -28.98 -11.49
CA SER A 129 -13.68 -28.30 -12.51
C SER A 129 -15.17 -28.22 -12.13
N ASN A 130 -15.65 -29.03 -11.18
CA ASN A 130 -17.06 -29.08 -10.82
C ASN A 130 -17.45 -27.99 -9.82
N VAL A 131 -18.36 -27.09 -10.22
CA VAL A 131 -18.84 -25.96 -9.39
C VAL A 131 -19.33 -26.37 -7.99
N LYS A 132 -19.98 -27.54 -7.84
CA LYS A 132 -20.45 -28.00 -6.51
C LYS A 132 -19.28 -28.42 -5.62
N ASN A 133 -18.29 -29.09 -6.20
CA ASN A 133 -17.11 -29.56 -5.47
C ASN A 133 -16.23 -28.38 -5.05
N LEU A 134 -16.16 -27.32 -5.85
CA LEU A 134 -15.42 -26.10 -5.54
C LEU A 134 -15.84 -25.46 -4.21
N PHE A 135 -17.11 -25.58 -3.79
CA PHE A 135 -17.54 -25.07 -2.47
C PHE A 135 -16.87 -25.81 -1.31
N VAL A 136 -16.57 -27.10 -1.47
CA VAL A 136 -15.90 -27.94 -0.46
C VAL A 136 -14.39 -27.75 -0.57
N LEU A 137 -13.83 -27.89 -1.77
CA LEU A 137 -12.39 -27.80 -2.03
C LEU A 137 -11.80 -26.43 -1.62
N ASN A 138 -12.55 -25.35 -1.85
CA ASN A 138 -12.12 -23.99 -1.53
C ASN A 138 -12.55 -23.53 -0.13
N ASN A 139 -13.11 -24.41 0.71
CA ASN A 139 -13.50 -24.01 2.05
C ASN A 139 -12.25 -23.86 2.94
N PRO A 140 -11.92 -22.64 3.41
CA PRO A 140 -10.74 -22.40 4.23
C PRO A 140 -10.82 -23.05 5.62
N LYS A 141 -12.01 -23.42 6.10
CA LYS A 141 -12.18 -24.11 7.38
C LYS A 141 -11.67 -25.56 7.34
N TYR A 142 -11.62 -26.18 6.18
CA TYR A 142 -11.19 -27.57 6.07
C TYR A 142 -9.68 -27.66 6.05
N THR A 143 -9.15 -28.34 7.07
CA THR A 143 -7.73 -28.61 7.30
C THR A 143 -7.44 -30.10 7.35
N LEU A 144 -8.49 -30.94 7.42
CA LEU A 144 -8.42 -32.38 7.52
C LEU A 144 -9.20 -33.05 6.38
N ILE A 145 -8.77 -34.24 5.98
CA ILE A 145 -9.42 -35.06 4.94
C ILE A 145 -9.23 -36.56 5.19
N GLY A 146 -10.23 -37.37 4.83
CA GLY A 146 -10.09 -38.82 4.63
C GLY A 146 -10.41 -39.17 3.19
N ILE A 147 -9.60 -40.03 2.54
CA ILE A 147 -9.81 -40.43 1.14
C ILE A 147 -9.78 -41.95 1.07
N SER A 148 -10.91 -42.55 0.67
CA SER A 148 -10.99 -43.99 0.45
C SER A 148 -11.46 -44.29 -0.96
N CYS A 149 -10.98 -45.41 -1.50
CA CYS A 149 -11.30 -45.88 -2.83
C CYS A 149 -11.74 -47.35 -2.77
N ALA A 150 -12.79 -47.70 -3.50
CA ALA A 150 -13.25 -49.08 -3.64
C ALA A 150 -13.50 -49.40 -5.11
N ILE A 151 -13.17 -50.62 -5.55
CA ILE A 151 -13.41 -51.10 -6.92
C ILE A 151 -14.76 -51.80 -6.96
N ASP A 152 -15.51 -51.64 -8.05
CA ASP A 152 -16.76 -52.38 -8.27
C ASP A 152 -16.53 -53.89 -8.39
N ASP A 153 -17.60 -54.66 -8.19
CA ASP A 153 -17.55 -56.13 -8.30
C ASP A 153 -17.10 -56.63 -9.68
N GLU A 154 -17.26 -55.79 -10.72
CA GLU A 154 -16.81 -56.05 -12.08
C GLU A 154 -15.31 -55.81 -12.31
N GLY A 155 -14.61 -55.12 -11.40
CA GLY A 155 -13.21 -54.78 -11.56
C GLY A 155 -12.96 -53.72 -12.65
N LYS A 156 -13.96 -52.92 -13.02
CA LYS A 156 -13.86 -51.98 -14.16
C LYS A 156 -13.73 -50.54 -13.72
N LYS A 157 -14.24 -50.20 -12.54
CA LYS A 157 -14.27 -48.81 -12.05
C LYS A 157 -13.85 -48.74 -10.60
N VAL A 158 -13.16 -47.66 -10.27
CA VAL A 158 -12.89 -47.26 -8.90
C VAL A 158 -13.83 -46.14 -8.49
N PHE A 159 -14.30 -46.19 -7.26
CA PHE A 159 -15.16 -45.20 -6.62
C PHE A 159 -14.37 -44.55 -5.49
N ALA A 160 -14.00 -43.28 -5.67
CA ALA A 160 -13.31 -42.48 -4.67
C ALA A 160 -14.32 -41.66 -3.86
N SER A 161 -14.17 -41.67 -2.54
CA SER A 161 -14.81 -40.76 -1.60
C SER A 161 -13.74 -39.97 -0.87
N ALA A 162 -13.89 -38.65 -0.84
CA ALA A 162 -13.07 -37.72 -0.09
C ALA A 162 -13.97 -36.97 0.90
N VAL A 163 -13.75 -37.17 2.20
CA VAL A 163 -14.50 -36.52 3.28
C VAL A 163 -13.62 -35.45 3.92
N PHE A 164 -14.09 -34.20 3.89
CA PHE A 164 -13.40 -33.00 4.35
C PHE A 164 -13.96 -32.56 5.71
N GLY A 165 -13.09 -32.03 6.56
CA GLY A 165 -13.47 -31.52 7.88
C GLY A 165 -12.48 -30.49 8.44
N GLY A 166 -12.96 -29.69 9.39
CA GLY A 166 -12.10 -28.86 10.23
C GLY A 166 -11.82 -29.54 11.57
N TYR A 167 -11.14 -28.85 12.48
CA TYR A 167 -10.84 -29.39 13.83
C TYR A 167 -12.10 -29.73 14.64
N ASP A 168 -13.26 -29.14 14.31
CA ASP A 168 -14.55 -29.44 14.92
C ASP A 168 -15.22 -30.72 14.39
N ILE A 169 -14.48 -31.55 13.64
CA ILE A 169 -14.91 -32.91 13.26
C ILE A 169 -14.87 -33.89 14.45
N THR A 170 -14.03 -33.61 15.46
CA THR A 170 -13.92 -34.43 16.66
C THR A 170 -14.89 -33.94 17.75
N ASN A 171 -15.37 -34.86 18.61
CA ASN A 171 -16.34 -34.52 19.66
C ASN A 171 -16.02 -35.11 21.05
N LYS A 172 -14.73 -35.37 21.33
CA LYS A 172 -14.28 -36.01 22.59
C LYS A 172 -14.71 -35.25 23.85
N GLY A 173 -14.85 -33.93 23.76
CA GLY A 173 -15.25 -33.06 24.87
C GLY A 173 -16.57 -33.40 25.55
N VAL A 174 -17.45 -34.14 24.87
CA VAL A 174 -18.76 -34.53 25.42
C VAL A 174 -18.63 -35.49 26.61
N GLU A 175 -17.61 -36.36 26.59
CA GLU A 175 -17.36 -37.35 27.65
C GLU A 175 -16.90 -36.66 28.94
N HIS A 176 -16.21 -35.53 28.80
CA HIS A 176 -15.64 -34.74 29.89
C HIS A 176 -16.60 -33.67 30.44
N LYS A 177 -17.86 -33.69 30.02
CA LYS A 177 -18.86 -32.68 30.42
C LYS A 177 -19.01 -32.51 31.93
N LYS A 178 -18.77 -33.57 32.72
CA LYS A 178 -18.90 -33.57 34.18
C LYS A 178 -17.70 -32.96 34.90
N GLU A 179 -16.61 -32.65 34.20
CA GLU A 179 -15.37 -32.11 34.81
C GLU A 179 -15.48 -30.62 35.16
N ILE A 180 -16.51 -29.92 34.67
CA ILE A 180 -16.75 -28.51 34.96
C ILE A 180 -17.99 -28.33 35.84
N ALA A 181 -17.92 -27.40 36.80
CA ALA A 181 -18.99 -27.15 37.77
C ALA A 181 -20.32 -26.73 37.10
N VAL A 182 -20.24 -25.99 35.99
CA VAL A 182 -21.38 -25.60 35.18
C VAL A 182 -21.23 -26.16 33.77
N PRO A 183 -21.85 -27.30 33.45
CA PRO A 183 -21.71 -27.89 32.13
C PRO A 183 -22.46 -27.08 31.05
N TYR A 184 -21.93 -27.10 29.82
CA TYR A 184 -22.62 -26.53 28.66
C TYR A 184 -24.00 -27.19 28.46
N ASN A 185 -24.95 -26.42 27.92
CA ASN A 185 -26.31 -26.91 27.67
C ASN A 185 -26.52 -27.26 26.18
N LYS A 186 -27.63 -27.93 25.85
CA LYS A 186 -27.99 -28.32 24.48
C LYS A 186 -29.02 -27.39 23.86
N THR A 187 -29.14 -26.15 24.32
CA THR A 187 -30.23 -25.24 23.91
C THR A 187 -30.24 -25.00 22.40
N SER A 188 -29.06 -24.88 21.78
CA SER A 188 -28.95 -24.65 20.33
C SER A 188 -29.31 -25.86 19.47
N SER A 189 -29.48 -27.07 20.03
CA SER A 189 -29.88 -28.26 19.25
C SER A 189 -31.27 -28.13 18.63
N LYS A 190 -32.08 -27.18 19.13
CA LYS A 190 -33.40 -26.84 18.60
C LYS A 190 -33.35 -25.86 17.43
N LEU A 191 -32.18 -25.25 17.17
CA LEU A 191 -31.98 -24.37 16.03
C LEU A 191 -31.74 -25.19 14.77
N LYS A 192 -32.26 -24.67 13.65
CA LYS A 192 -32.04 -25.27 12.35
C LYS A 192 -30.69 -24.82 11.77
N ASP A 193 -30.11 -25.67 10.93
CA ASP A 193 -28.81 -25.43 10.30
C ASP A 193 -28.79 -24.13 9.46
N PHE A 194 -27.58 -23.55 9.32
CA PHE A 194 -27.29 -22.36 8.52
C PHE A 194 -27.84 -22.48 7.10
N GLU A 195 -28.35 -21.37 6.58
CA GLU A 195 -28.87 -21.29 5.22
C GLU A 195 -28.60 -19.89 4.66
N ALA A 196 -27.69 -19.78 3.67
CA ALA A 196 -27.19 -18.51 3.15
C ALA A 196 -28.31 -17.53 2.75
N LYS A 197 -29.36 -18.00 2.06
CA LYS A 197 -30.50 -17.16 1.66
C LYS A 197 -31.25 -16.55 2.84
N LYS A 198 -31.34 -17.27 3.96
CA LYS A 198 -32.04 -16.84 5.18
C LYS A 198 -31.16 -15.96 6.07
N CYS A 199 -29.86 -16.22 6.07
CA CYS A 199 -28.85 -15.49 6.84
C CYS A 199 -28.24 -14.27 6.12
N LYS A 200 -28.74 -13.91 4.93
CA LYS A 200 -28.21 -12.80 4.11
C LYS A 200 -28.13 -11.45 4.83
N ASN A 201 -29.06 -11.16 5.74
CA ASN A 201 -29.01 -9.93 6.53
C ASN A 201 -27.85 -9.97 7.54
N CYS A 202 -27.58 -11.15 8.11
CA CYS A 202 -26.45 -11.37 9.02
C CYS A 202 -25.10 -11.18 8.32
N GLU A 203 -24.99 -11.55 7.04
CA GLU A 203 -23.76 -11.36 6.26
C GLU A 203 -23.48 -9.89 5.93
N ARG A 204 -24.53 -9.09 5.73
CA ARG A 204 -24.43 -7.68 5.34
C ARG A 204 -24.24 -6.72 6.53
N TRP A 205 -24.56 -7.15 7.74
CA TRP A 205 -24.49 -6.29 8.91
C TRP A 205 -23.05 -6.25 9.47
N ARG A 206 -22.56 -5.06 9.85
CA ARG A 206 -21.14 -4.85 10.20
C ARG A 206 -20.89 -4.54 11.68
N ASN A 207 -21.85 -3.94 12.38
CA ASN A 207 -21.67 -3.44 13.75
C ASN A 207 -21.73 -4.50 14.86
N TYR A 208 -21.28 -5.72 14.55
CA TYR A 208 -21.21 -6.84 15.49
C TYR A 208 -20.33 -6.57 16.69
N ASP A 209 -19.19 -5.90 16.50
CA ASP A 209 -18.29 -5.57 17.59
C ASP A 209 -18.92 -4.56 18.57
N VAL A 210 -19.63 -3.56 18.05
CA VAL A 210 -20.34 -2.57 18.88
C VAL A 210 -21.48 -3.24 19.65
N LEU A 211 -22.21 -4.15 18.99
CA LEU A 211 -23.28 -4.92 19.64
C LEU A 211 -22.75 -5.87 20.71
N HIS A 212 -21.64 -6.55 20.44
CA HIS A 212 -20.99 -7.46 21.39
C HIS A 212 -20.48 -6.72 22.62
N LYS A 213 -19.85 -5.54 22.44
CA LYS A 213 -19.43 -4.65 23.55
C LYS A 213 -20.59 -4.19 24.44
N GLY A 214 -21.83 -4.26 23.95
CA GLY A 214 -23.03 -3.98 24.72
C GLY A 214 -23.45 -5.07 25.71
N LEU A 215 -22.76 -6.21 25.73
CA LEU A 215 -23.05 -7.31 26.67
C LEU A 215 -22.42 -7.05 28.04
N SER A 216 -23.22 -7.18 29.09
CA SER A 216 -22.76 -7.03 30.48
C SER A 216 -23.48 -7.98 31.42
N VAL A 217 -22.85 -8.29 32.55
CA VAL A 217 -23.47 -9.01 33.69
C VAL A 217 -23.65 -8.03 34.83
N SER A 218 -24.88 -7.92 35.34
CA SER A 218 -25.22 -7.14 36.54
C SER A 218 -26.34 -7.84 37.29
N ASP A 219 -26.26 -7.91 38.62
CA ASP A 219 -27.31 -8.47 39.49
C ASP A 219 -27.76 -9.88 39.09
N GLY A 220 -26.80 -10.75 38.72
CA GLY A 220 -27.07 -12.13 38.28
C GLY A 220 -27.82 -12.22 36.95
N LYS A 221 -27.86 -11.16 36.15
CA LYS A 221 -28.55 -11.09 34.85
C LYS A 221 -27.59 -10.62 33.77
N ILE A 222 -27.80 -11.11 32.57
CA ILE A 222 -27.05 -10.70 31.37
C ILE A 222 -27.90 -9.69 30.62
N TYR A 223 -27.32 -8.53 30.32
CA TYR A 223 -27.97 -7.46 29.55
C TYR A 223 -27.27 -7.27 28.22
N LEU A 224 -28.05 -6.82 27.23
CA LEU A 224 -27.55 -6.31 25.96
C LEU A 224 -28.00 -4.86 25.81
N GLU A 225 -27.03 -3.98 25.68
CA GLU A 225 -27.21 -2.55 25.45
C GLU A 225 -26.76 -2.16 24.05
N PHE A 226 -27.56 -1.37 23.35
CA PHE A 226 -27.20 -0.88 22.02
C PHE A 226 -27.83 0.47 21.73
N LYS A 227 -27.03 1.43 21.26
CA LYS A 227 -27.45 2.84 21.13
C LYS A 227 -28.44 3.09 19.98
N ASN A 228 -28.48 2.22 18.96
CA ASN A 228 -29.24 2.46 17.72
C ASN A 228 -30.31 1.38 17.45
N SER A 229 -31.53 1.64 17.88
CA SER A 229 -32.67 0.73 17.75
C SER A 229 -33.16 0.58 16.31
N ARG A 230 -32.97 1.61 15.48
CA ARG A 230 -33.27 1.55 14.04
C ARG A 230 -32.39 0.50 13.36
N GLU A 231 -31.12 0.50 13.69
CA GLU A 231 -30.17 -0.46 13.16
C GLU A 231 -30.44 -1.88 13.66
N MET A 232 -30.80 -2.05 14.93
CA MET A 232 -31.22 -3.35 15.45
C MET A 232 -32.47 -3.91 14.76
N ARG A 233 -33.39 -3.04 14.31
CA ARG A 233 -34.53 -3.45 13.48
C ARG A 233 -34.13 -3.88 12.07
N ARG A 234 -32.96 -3.45 11.57
CA ARG A 234 -32.38 -3.93 10.31
C ARG A 234 -31.81 -5.34 10.48
N LEU A 235 -31.14 -5.61 11.61
CA LEU A 235 -30.63 -6.95 11.94
C LEU A 235 -31.76 -7.95 12.24
N LEU A 236 -32.77 -7.54 13.00
CA LEU A 236 -33.95 -8.34 13.38
C LEU A 236 -35.19 -7.90 12.58
N LYS A 237 -35.22 -8.25 11.28
CA LYS A 237 -36.24 -7.78 10.33
C LYS A 237 -37.53 -8.59 10.42
N LYS A 238 -37.45 -9.91 10.56
CA LYS A 238 -38.58 -10.84 10.56
C LYS A 238 -38.95 -11.28 11.98
N ALA A 239 -40.18 -11.76 12.16
CA ALA A 239 -40.67 -12.22 13.46
C ALA A 239 -39.82 -13.36 14.07
N LYS A 240 -39.28 -14.25 13.21
CA LYS A 240 -38.41 -15.37 13.61
C LYS A 240 -36.92 -15.01 13.66
N ASP A 241 -36.56 -13.74 13.54
CA ASP A 241 -35.21 -13.28 13.82
C ASP A 241 -35.06 -13.05 15.32
N GLY A 242 -33.90 -13.36 15.89
CA GLY A 242 -33.68 -13.22 17.33
C GLY A 242 -32.21 -13.31 17.73
N LEU A 243 -31.99 -13.09 19.02
CA LEU A 243 -30.67 -13.14 19.64
C LEU A 243 -30.68 -14.05 20.87
N ALA A 244 -29.56 -14.69 21.14
CA ALA A 244 -29.30 -15.41 22.38
C ALA A 244 -27.87 -15.12 22.87
N VAL A 245 -27.63 -15.27 24.16
CA VAL A 245 -26.29 -15.20 24.74
C VAL A 245 -25.79 -16.59 25.07
N ASP A 246 -24.50 -16.83 24.91
CA ASP A 246 -23.83 -18.09 25.26
C ASP A 246 -22.65 -17.80 26.16
N VAL A 247 -22.74 -18.23 27.43
CA VAL A 247 -21.68 -17.99 28.43
C VAL A 247 -20.69 -19.14 28.37
N VAL A 248 -19.50 -18.86 27.85
CA VAL A 248 -18.40 -19.82 27.67
C VAL A 248 -17.38 -19.62 28.78
N GLN A 249 -16.94 -20.71 29.41
CA GLN A 249 -16.00 -20.68 30.52
C GLN A 249 -14.59 -21.00 30.04
N ARG A 250 -13.58 -20.34 30.61
CA ARG A 250 -12.18 -20.61 30.29
C ARG A 250 -11.80 -22.06 30.64
N ASP A 251 -12.37 -22.61 31.70
CA ASP A 251 -12.17 -24.01 32.14
C ASP A 251 -12.51 -25.05 31.06
N GLN A 252 -13.32 -24.69 30.06
CA GLN A 252 -13.60 -25.57 28.93
C GLN A 252 -12.38 -25.79 28.02
N TYR A 253 -11.31 -25.00 28.17
CA TYR A 253 -10.16 -24.95 27.26
C TYR A 253 -8.81 -25.19 27.96
N THR A 254 -8.80 -25.47 29.26
CA THR A 254 -7.56 -25.57 30.07
C THR A 254 -6.80 -26.89 29.90
N LYS A 255 -7.49 -27.97 29.52
CA LYS A 255 -6.88 -29.30 29.31
C LYS A 255 -6.09 -29.31 28.02
N ALA A 256 -4.87 -29.84 27.96
CA ALA A 256 -4.07 -29.82 26.73
C ALA A 256 -4.74 -30.58 25.56
N ASP A 257 -5.28 -31.77 25.84
CA ASP A 257 -5.67 -32.72 24.80
C ASP A 257 -7.11 -32.56 24.28
N TYR A 258 -7.98 -31.87 25.03
CA TYR A 258 -9.40 -31.73 24.65
C TYR A 258 -9.99 -30.41 25.14
N ASN A 259 -11.05 -29.97 24.46
CA ASN A 259 -11.93 -28.89 24.92
C ASN A 259 -13.25 -29.51 25.37
N ILE A 260 -13.81 -29.04 26.49
CA ILE A 260 -15.07 -29.52 27.05
C ILE A 260 -16.23 -28.80 26.36
N VAL A 261 -16.46 -29.17 25.09
CA VAL A 261 -17.49 -28.61 24.21
C VAL A 261 -18.19 -29.72 23.42
N ASP A 262 -19.39 -29.45 22.94
CA ASP A 262 -20.09 -30.31 21.97
C ASP A 262 -20.10 -29.66 20.59
N ASN A 263 -19.27 -30.17 19.70
CA ASN A 263 -19.10 -29.66 18.35
C ASN A 263 -20.28 -30.02 17.42
N ASN A 264 -21.24 -30.85 17.85
CA ASN A 264 -22.47 -31.12 17.10
C ASN A 264 -23.55 -30.04 17.29
N ILE A 265 -23.39 -29.14 18.26
CA ILE A 265 -24.30 -28.02 18.54
C ILE A 265 -23.61 -26.67 18.27
N TYR A 266 -24.37 -25.56 18.33
CA TYR A 266 -23.87 -24.23 17.96
C TYR A 266 -23.34 -23.42 19.14
N ASN A 267 -23.88 -23.64 20.33
CA ASN A 267 -23.38 -23.03 21.55
C ASN A 267 -22.23 -23.84 22.13
N LYS A 268 -21.23 -23.16 22.70
CA LYS A 268 -20.09 -23.78 23.35
C LYS A 268 -20.27 -23.89 24.85
N GLY A 269 -21.01 -22.96 25.45
CA GLY A 269 -21.22 -22.90 26.89
C GLY A 269 -22.69 -23.00 27.29
N VAL A 270 -23.12 -22.13 28.21
CA VAL A 270 -24.50 -22.07 28.70
C VAL A 270 -25.28 -21.05 27.88
N MET A 271 -26.01 -21.53 26.87
CA MET A 271 -26.83 -20.67 26.00
C MET A 271 -28.20 -20.35 26.60
N SER A 272 -28.61 -19.09 26.54
CA SER A 272 -29.96 -18.64 26.88
C SER A 272 -30.99 -19.00 25.80
N LYS A 273 -32.29 -18.88 26.12
CA LYS A 273 -33.33 -19.03 25.10
C LYS A 273 -33.24 -17.85 24.12
N VAL A 274 -33.46 -18.13 22.83
CA VAL A 274 -33.56 -17.09 21.80
C VAL A 274 -34.69 -16.12 22.14
N ILE A 275 -34.36 -14.83 22.17
CA ILE A 275 -35.32 -13.74 22.28
C ILE A 275 -35.61 -13.26 20.85
N TYR A 276 -36.75 -13.67 20.33
CA TYR A 276 -37.21 -13.29 18.99
C TYR A 276 -37.66 -11.83 18.96
N LYS A 277 -37.61 -11.23 17.77
CA LYS A 277 -37.86 -9.82 17.44
C LYS A 277 -38.94 -9.17 18.30
N ASP A 278 -40.15 -9.71 18.28
CA ASP A 278 -41.30 -9.06 18.94
C ASP A 278 -41.12 -9.01 20.45
N LYS A 279 -40.63 -10.10 21.05
CA LYS A 279 -40.28 -10.15 22.47
C LYS A 279 -39.08 -9.28 22.79
N PHE A 280 -38.07 -9.23 21.91
CA PHE A 280 -36.84 -8.46 22.09
C PHE A 280 -37.17 -6.97 22.25
N PHE A 281 -37.93 -6.40 21.30
CA PHE A 281 -38.32 -5.00 21.35
C PHE A 281 -39.36 -4.69 22.44
N LYS A 282 -40.29 -5.62 22.72
CA LYS A 282 -41.24 -5.47 23.85
C LYS A 282 -40.55 -5.47 25.21
N SER A 283 -39.42 -6.17 25.33
CA SER A 283 -38.66 -6.30 26.58
C SER A 283 -37.63 -5.19 26.78
N ASN A 284 -37.59 -4.17 25.91
CA ASN A 284 -36.67 -3.04 26.02
C ASN A 284 -36.95 -2.24 27.30
N LEU A 285 -36.05 -2.35 28.28
CA LEU A 285 -36.18 -1.74 29.60
C LEU A 285 -36.23 -0.22 29.54
N LEU A 286 -35.60 0.39 28.53
CA LEU A 286 -35.63 1.85 28.35
C LEU A 286 -37.05 2.38 28.04
N THR A 287 -37.94 1.51 27.54
CA THR A 287 -39.32 1.88 27.18
C THR A 287 -40.34 1.59 28.29
N LYS A 288 -39.90 1.01 29.41
CA LYS A 288 -40.77 0.73 30.57
C LYS A 288 -41.09 2.04 31.28
N ASN A 289 -42.34 2.19 31.70
CA ASN A 289 -42.84 3.36 32.44
C ASN A 289 -42.66 4.71 31.70
N VAL A 290 -42.55 4.68 30.36
CA VAL A 290 -42.48 5.87 29.50
C VAL A 290 -43.80 6.03 28.74
N ASP A 291 -44.32 7.24 28.65
CA ASP A 291 -45.53 7.56 27.88
C ASP A 291 -45.43 7.10 26.42
N LYS A 292 -46.55 6.60 25.84
CA LYS A 292 -46.61 6.15 24.44
C LYS A 292 -46.02 7.16 23.45
N LYS A 293 -46.28 8.48 23.66
CA LYS A 293 -45.77 9.56 22.81
C LYS A 293 -44.24 9.74 22.87
N LYS A 294 -43.61 9.39 24.00
CA LYS A 294 -42.15 9.51 24.22
C LYS A 294 -41.39 8.22 23.86
N LYS A 295 -42.04 7.06 23.82
CA LYS A 295 -41.41 5.78 23.42
C LYS A 295 -40.78 5.83 22.03
N ASN A 296 -41.40 6.53 21.09
CA ASN A 296 -40.89 6.68 19.73
C ASN A 296 -39.59 7.51 19.65
N LYS A 297 -39.25 8.27 20.70
CA LYS A 297 -38.00 9.04 20.78
C LYS A 297 -36.82 8.23 21.33
N ILE A 298 -37.07 7.03 21.88
CA ILE A 298 -36.02 6.19 22.47
C ILE A 298 -35.24 5.50 21.35
N LYS A 299 -34.00 5.97 21.15
CA LYS A 299 -33.07 5.41 20.16
C LYS A 299 -32.33 4.19 20.70
N GLY A 300 -32.16 4.03 22.02
CA GLY A 300 -31.43 2.91 22.61
C GLY A 300 -32.23 1.62 22.82
N ILE A 301 -31.53 0.54 23.09
CA ILE A 301 -32.04 -0.76 23.53
C ILE A 301 -31.29 -1.17 24.79
N ARG A 302 -32.01 -1.65 25.81
CA ARG A 302 -31.48 -2.40 26.95
C ARG A 302 -32.39 -3.58 27.20
N VAL A 303 -31.93 -4.80 26.94
CA VAL A 303 -32.73 -6.03 27.06
C VAL A 303 -32.03 -7.02 27.98
N MET A 304 -32.77 -7.62 28.91
CA MET A 304 -32.28 -8.75 29.70
C MET A 304 -32.29 -10.01 28.82
N MET A 305 -31.10 -10.53 28.54
CA MET A 305 -30.86 -11.64 27.60
C MET A 305 -30.93 -13.01 28.26
N GLY A 306 -30.73 -13.08 29.58
CA GLY A 306 -30.76 -14.31 30.36
C GLY A 306 -30.34 -14.10 31.82
N LYS A 307 -30.48 -15.15 32.63
CA LYS A 307 -29.91 -15.20 33.97
C LYS A 307 -28.46 -15.70 33.86
N PHE A 308 -27.55 -15.07 34.59
CA PHE A 308 -26.19 -15.56 34.77
C PHE A 308 -26.19 -16.68 35.81
N ASN A 309 -25.37 -17.71 35.62
CA ASN A 309 -25.26 -18.78 36.61
C ASN A 309 -24.15 -18.42 37.61
N PRO A 310 -24.48 -18.13 38.88
CA PRO A 310 -23.48 -17.71 39.87
C PRO A 310 -22.45 -18.81 40.22
N LYS A 311 -22.69 -20.06 39.81
CA LYS A 311 -21.70 -21.14 39.94
C LYS A 311 -20.54 -21.02 38.93
N ILE A 312 -20.62 -20.11 37.97
CA ILE A 312 -19.50 -19.75 37.09
C ILE A 312 -18.66 -18.71 37.85
N THR A 313 -17.59 -19.17 38.49
CA THR A 313 -16.70 -18.34 39.33
C THR A 313 -15.39 -17.96 38.64
N GLY A 314 -14.94 -18.75 37.65
CA GLY A 314 -13.75 -18.46 36.87
C GLY A 314 -13.98 -17.51 35.69
N ASP A 315 -12.91 -17.29 34.92
CA ASP A 315 -12.94 -16.47 33.70
C ASP A 315 -13.99 -16.97 32.69
N TYR A 316 -14.70 -16.03 32.07
CA TYR A 316 -15.73 -16.34 31.08
C TYR A 316 -15.78 -15.32 29.94
N GLU A 317 -16.44 -15.74 28.86
CA GLU A 317 -16.81 -14.92 27.72
C GLU A 317 -18.31 -15.04 27.46
N ILE A 318 -18.94 -13.93 27.08
CA ILE A 318 -20.34 -13.93 26.63
C ILE A 318 -20.32 -13.79 25.12
N ASN A 319 -20.72 -14.84 24.43
CA ASN A 319 -20.93 -14.83 23.00
C ASN A 319 -22.35 -14.37 22.67
N LEU A 320 -22.54 -13.75 21.49
CA LEU A 320 -23.86 -13.43 20.95
C LEU A 320 -24.20 -14.35 19.78
N ILE A 321 -25.28 -15.12 19.89
CA ILE A 321 -25.78 -15.97 18.81
C ILE A 321 -26.89 -15.22 18.06
N VAL A 322 -26.71 -15.08 16.75
CA VAL A 322 -27.66 -14.46 15.83
C VAL A 322 -28.48 -15.52 15.12
N VAL A 323 -29.80 -15.39 15.21
CA VAL A 323 -30.78 -16.27 14.57
C VAL A 323 -31.59 -15.46 13.57
N GLN A 324 -31.70 -15.95 12.32
CA GLN A 324 -32.57 -15.34 11.31
C GLN A 324 -33.50 -16.39 10.71
N ASP A 325 -34.79 -16.04 10.63
CA ASP A 325 -35.86 -16.93 10.18
C ASP A 325 -35.84 -18.32 10.88
N GLY A 326 -35.46 -18.36 12.16
CA GLY A 326 -35.31 -19.58 12.96
C GLY A 326 -34.07 -20.45 12.64
N LYS A 327 -33.14 -19.96 11.82
CA LYS A 327 -31.85 -20.62 11.51
C LYS A 327 -30.71 -20.00 12.32
N TYR A 328 -29.76 -20.84 12.76
CA TYR A 328 -28.48 -20.34 13.26
C TYR A 328 -27.73 -19.64 12.12
N CYS A 329 -27.29 -18.40 12.33
CA CYS A 329 -26.55 -17.64 11.32
C CYS A 329 -25.11 -17.35 11.72
N LYS A 330 -24.87 -16.88 12.95
CA LYS A 330 -23.53 -16.49 13.38
C LYS A 330 -23.41 -16.49 14.90
N THR A 331 -22.21 -16.82 15.39
CA THR A 331 -21.77 -16.55 16.76
C THR A 331 -20.78 -15.40 16.72
N ILE A 332 -21.01 -14.36 17.53
CA ILE A 332 -20.11 -13.23 17.71
C ILE A 332 -19.37 -13.44 19.02
N THR A 333 -18.05 -13.50 18.92
CA THR A 333 -17.12 -13.60 20.05
C THR A 333 -16.45 -12.25 20.30
N ARG A 334 -15.71 -12.14 21.40
CA ARG A 334 -14.86 -10.97 21.67
C ARG A 334 -13.82 -10.80 20.56
N GLY A 335 -13.55 -9.54 20.22
CA GLY A 335 -12.41 -9.12 19.39
C GLY A 335 -11.82 -7.81 19.91
N TYR A 336 -10.57 -7.53 19.51
CA TYR A 336 -9.80 -6.35 19.93
C TYR A 336 -9.19 -5.65 18.72
N SER A 337 -9.13 -4.33 18.69
CA SER A 337 -8.62 -3.61 17.51
C SER A 337 -7.17 -3.21 17.70
N GLU A 338 -6.39 -3.33 16.63
CA GLU A 338 -5.07 -2.74 16.51
C GLU A 338 -5.18 -1.49 15.63
N SER A 339 -4.37 -0.49 15.92
CA SER A 339 -4.30 0.77 15.17
C SER A 339 -2.89 1.32 15.25
N GLY A 340 -2.46 1.99 14.19
CA GLY A 340 -1.21 2.76 14.19
C GLY A 340 -1.17 3.70 13.00
N ASN A 341 -0.35 4.74 13.12
CA ASN A 341 0.01 5.60 12.00
C ASN A 341 1.35 5.11 11.46
N ILE A 342 1.36 4.69 10.20
CA ILE A 342 2.57 4.24 9.51
C ILE A 342 2.63 5.01 8.20
N ASP A 343 3.79 5.60 7.94
CA ASP A 343 4.03 6.32 6.70
C ASP A 343 4.01 5.35 5.51
N SER A 344 3.28 5.77 4.49
CA SER A 344 3.15 5.06 3.22
C SER A 344 4.51 5.00 2.53
N LYS A 345 4.89 3.83 2.00
CA LYS A 345 6.09 3.72 1.12
C LYS A 345 5.74 3.87 -0.36
N THR A 346 4.54 4.35 -0.66
CA THR A 346 4.14 4.57 -2.05
C THR A 346 4.95 5.74 -2.61
N PRO A 347 5.52 5.65 -3.83
CA PRO A 347 6.19 6.78 -4.45
C PRO A 347 5.15 7.87 -4.72
N ILE A 348 5.06 8.82 -3.79
CA ILE A 348 4.27 10.05 -3.89
C ILE A 348 5.19 11.19 -3.48
N GLY A 349 4.96 12.36 -4.04
CA GLY A 349 5.80 13.54 -3.87
C GLY A 349 5.64 14.47 -5.05
N ILE A 350 6.19 15.67 -4.98
CA ILE A 350 6.21 16.54 -6.16
C ILE A 350 6.97 15.83 -7.30
N MET A 351 6.38 15.81 -8.49
CA MET A 351 6.98 15.25 -9.70
C MET A 351 7.72 16.35 -10.48
N PRO A 352 8.95 16.08 -10.95
CA PRO A 352 9.61 16.98 -11.89
C PRO A 352 8.93 16.90 -13.26
N MET A 353 9.22 17.88 -14.12
CA MET A 353 8.76 17.82 -15.51
C MET A 353 9.39 16.62 -16.24
N LYS A 354 8.64 15.97 -17.13
CA LYS A 354 9.18 14.84 -17.90
C LYS A 354 10.38 15.30 -18.73
N GLY A 355 11.50 14.59 -18.63
CA GLY A 355 12.74 14.92 -19.34
C GLY A 355 13.52 16.11 -18.78
N SER A 356 13.16 16.63 -17.60
CA SER A 356 13.86 17.74 -16.95
C SER A 356 14.86 17.33 -15.86
N VAL A 357 14.98 16.03 -15.60
CA VAL A 357 15.88 15.42 -14.62
C VAL A 357 16.62 14.25 -15.28
N GLY A 358 17.83 13.97 -14.83
CA GLY A 358 18.68 12.94 -15.43
C GLY A 358 19.13 13.28 -16.85
N ILE A 359 19.19 14.57 -17.20
CA ILE A 359 19.56 15.02 -18.54
C ILE A 359 21.03 14.71 -18.79
N LYS A 360 21.36 14.15 -19.97
CA LYS A 360 22.71 13.73 -20.34
C LYS A 360 23.26 14.59 -21.50
N PRO A 361 24.56 14.97 -21.49
CA PRO A 361 25.49 14.86 -20.36
C PRO A 361 25.06 15.79 -19.20
N PRO A 362 25.39 15.44 -17.94
CA PRO A 362 25.11 16.30 -16.80
C PRO A 362 25.91 17.60 -16.88
N PHE A 363 25.39 18.67 -16.28
CA PHE A 363 26.17 19.89 -16.08
C PHE A 363 27.27 19.63 -15.05
N GLU A 364 28.48 20.02 -15.40
CA GLU A 364 29.65 19.98 -14.54
C GLU A 364 30.28 21.37 -14.57
N PRO A 365 30.38 22.08 -13.43
CA PRO A 365 31.08 23.35 -13.38
C PRO A 365 32.56 23.09 -13.65
N LYS A 366 33.05 23.62 -14.77
CA LYS A 366 34.45 23.49 -15.20
C LYS A 366 35.10 24.85 -15.17
N SER A 367 36.38 24.85 -14.77
CA SER A 367 37.24 26.01 -14.92
C SER A 367 37.47 26.20 -16.42
N GLU A 368 36.80 27.20 -16.98
CA GLU A 368 36.86 27.55 -18.40
C GLU A 368 37.41 28.97 -18.55
N SER A 369 38.17 29.19 -19.62
CA SER A 369 38.75 30.50 -19.94
C SER A 369 37.79 31.33 -20.79
N SER A 370 37.78 32.64 -20.58
CA SER A 370 36.90 33.60 -21.25
C SER A 370 37.61 34.93 -21.41
N ILE A 371 37.21 35.71 -22.42
CA ILE A 371 37.71 37.07 -22.63
C ILE A 371 36.66 38.05 -22.12
N LEU A 372 37.06 38.88 -21.16
CA LEU A 372 36.22 39.95 -20.60
C LEU A 372 36.75 41.31 -21.04
N THR A 373 35.84 42.19 -21.49
CA THR A 373 36.21 43.54 -21.95
C THR A 373 35.33 44.60 -21.28
N PHE A 374 35.95 45.66 -20.77
CA PHE A 374 35.23 46.84 -20.26
C PHE A 374 36.08 48.11 -20.43
N ASN A 375 35.42 49.27 -20.37
CA ASN A 375 36.07 50.57 -20.54
C ASN A 375 36.06 51.35 -19.21
N ILE A 376 37.20 51.95 -18.86
CA ILE A 376 37.35 52.86 -17.72
C ILE A 376 37.60 54.28 -18.25
N PRO A 377 36.70 55.25 -18.04
CA PRO A 377 36.94 56.63 -18.43
C PRO A 377 38.03 57.27 -17.55
N PHE A 378 38.82 58.17 -18.13
CA PHE A 378 39.91 58.87 -17.46
C PHE A 378 39.61 60.36 -17.32
N GLU A 379 39.55 60.82 -16.06
CA GLU A 379 39.46 62.24 -15.73
C GLU A 379 40.75 62.98 -16.09
N LYS A 380 40.63 64.28 -16.40
CA LYS A 380 41.78 65.14 -16.70
C LYS A 380 42.77 65.13 -15.52
N ASN A 381 44.05 64.89 -15.80
CA ASN A 381 45.14 64.84 -14.82
C ASN A 381 45.08 63.77 -13.71
N LYS A 382 44.00 62.99 -13.57
CA LYS A 382 43.94 61.84 -12.64
C LYS A 382 44.76 60.68 -13.21
N PHE A 383 45.67 60.13 -12.41
CA PHE A 383 46.46 58.94 -12.78
C PHE A 383 46.54 57.87 -11.70
N GLU A 384 46.09 58.19 -10.48
CA GLU A 384 45.94 57.21 -9.40
C GLU A 384 44.50 56.74 -9.34
N PHE A 385 44.33 55.42 -9.36
CA PHE A 385 43.04 54.73 -9.21
C PHE A 385 43.08 53.88 -7.96
N LYS A 386 41.96 53.91 -7.23
CA LYS A 386 41.71 53.07 -6.07
C LYS A 386 40.74 51.96 -6.44
N LYS A 387 40.58 51.01 -5.53
CA LYS A 387 39.63 49.90 -5.71
C LYS A 387 38.20 50.41 -5.97
N GLU A 388 37.80 51.48 -5.30
CA GLU A 388 36.47 52.08 -5.42
C GLU A 388 36.20 52.65 -6.82
N ASP A 389 37.24 53.08 -7.55
CA ASP A 389 37.12 53.61 -8.92
C ASP A 389 36.86 52.49 -9.96
N ILE A 390 37.40 51.27 -9.73
CA ILE A 390 37.36 50.18 -10.71
C ILE A 390 36.26 49.16 -10.42
N GLN A 391 35.96 48.94 -9.13
CA GLN A 391 34.95 47.97 -8.69
C GLN A 391 33.56 48.12 -9.36
N PRO A 392 33.03 49.33 -9.64
CA PRO A 392 31.75 49.47 -10.32
C PRO A 392 31.74 48.79 -11.70
N PHE A 393 32.83 48.91 -12.47
CA PHE A 393 32.94 48.29 -13.79
C PHE A 393 33.04 46.78 -13.71
N ILE A 394 33.81 46.25 -12.75
CA ILE A 394 33.92 44.80 -12.53
C ILE A 394 32.57 44.20 -12.12
N LYS A 395 31.85 44.87 -11.21
CA LYS A 395 30.52 44.43 -10.76
C LYS A 395 29.49 44.52 -11.89
N ALA A 396 29.59 45.52 -12.77
CA ALA A 396 28.67 45.70 -13.90
C ALA A 396 28.74 44.54 -14.91
N MET A 397 29.88 43.85 -15.01
CA MET A 397 30.00 42.66 -15.87
C MET A 397 29.16 41.47 -15.36
N ASN A 398 28.81 41.43 -14.06
CA ASN A 398 28.05 40.35 -13.42
C ASN A 398 28.65 38.96 -13.67
N GLU A 399 29.97 38.86 -13.53
CA GLU A 399 30.76 37.66 -13.82
C GLU A 399 30.93 36.78 -12.56
N PRO A 400 31.12 35.45 -12.73
CA PRO A 400 31.61 34.56 -11.68
C PRO A 400 32.96 35.03 -11.13
N ASP A 401 33.42 34.41 -10.04
CA ASP A 401 34.79 34.67 -9.60
C ASP A 401 35.79 34.09 -10.61
N PHE A 402 36.83 34.83 -10.93
CA PHE A 402 37.82 34.47 -11.94
C PHE A 402 39.23 34.87 -11.52
N ILE A 403 40.21 34.26 -12.18
CA ILE A 403 41.62 34.62 -12.12
C ILE A 403 41.99 35.23 -13.45
N ILE A 404 42.67 36.37 -13.44
CA ILE A 404 43.17 37.05 -14.63
C ILE A 404 44.50 36.38 -15.00
N ASP A 405 44.50 35.67 -16.12
CA ASP A 405 45.67 35.02 -16.71
C ASP A 405 46.44 35.98 -17.64
N GLY A 406 45.70 36.83 -18.36
CA GLY A 406 46.24 37.84 -19.25
C GLY A 406 45.52 39.18 -19.10
N LEU A 407 46.26 40.28 -19.17
CA LEU A 407 45.71 41.64 -19.08
C LEU A 407 46.28 42.49 -20.21
N TYR A 408 45.40 43.00 -21.07
CA TYR A 408 45.72 43.94 -22.13
C TYR A 408 45.00 45.27 -21.84
N ILE A 409 45.77 46.35 -21.78
CA ILE A 409 45.25 47.69 -21.51
C ILE A 409 45.55 48.55 -22.73
N TYR A 410 44.50 48.95 -23.44
CA TYR A 410 44.58 49.95 -24.51
C TYR A 410 44.20 51.30 -23.93
N ALA A 411 45.20 52.11 -23.62
CA ALA A 411 45.01 53.42 -23.02
C ALA A 411 44.92 54.49 -24.12
N TYR A 412 43.74 55.07 -24.27
CA TYR A 412 43.45 56.11 -25.24
C TYR A 412 43.67 57.48 -24.61
N SER A 413 44.59 58.25 -25.19
CA SER A 413 44.79 59.66 -24.85
C SER A 413 43.97 60.56 -25.74
N SER A 414 43.51 61.65 -25.14
CA SER A 414 42.99 62.79 -25.87
C SER A 414 44.00 63.29 -26.91
N ILE A 415 43.49 63.93 -27.96
CA ILE A 415 44.31 64.40 -29.09
C ILE A 415 45.09 65.68 -28.76
N GLU A 416 44.65 66.45 -27.78
CA GLU A 416 45.33 67.64 -27.26
C GLU A 416 46.45 67.29 -26.27
N GLY A 417 47.36 68.22 -26.05
CA GLY A 417 48.54 68.08 -25.20
C GLY A 417 49.78 67.59 -25.93
N ASP A 418 50.85 67.38 -25.16
CA ASP A 418 52.12 66.86 -25.65
C ASP A 418 52.08 65.33 -25.73
N SER A 419 52.49 64.75 -26.87
CA SER A 419 52.39 63.32 -27.11
C SER A 419 53.27 62.49 -26.17
N GLY A 420 54.45 63.01 -25.79
CA GLY A 420 55.35 62.37 -24.84
C GLY A 420 54.79 62.38 -23.41
N ALA A 421 54.26 63.52 -22.97
CA ALA A 421 53.60 63.68 -21.68
C ALA A 421 52.33 62.82 -21.57
N ASN A 422 51.52 62.78 -22.63
CA ASN A 422 50.32 61.96 -22.71
C ASN A 422 50.67 60.47 -22.64
N ALA A 423 51.67 59.99 -23.40
CA ALA A 423 52.12 58.61 -23.34
C ALA A 423 52.62 58.22 -21.93
N LYS A 424 53.38 59.11 -21.28
CA LYS A 424 53.85 58.88 -19.90
C LYS A 424 52.69 58.84 -18.90
N LEU A 425 51.71 59.72 -19.05
CA LEU A 425 50.51 59.77 -18.20
C LEU A 425 49.66 58.51 -18.37
N GLN A 426 49.45 58.05 -19.60
CA GLN A 426 48.68 56.84 -19.89
C GLN A 426 49.35 55.57 -19.36
N ARG A 427 50.69 55.49 -19.45
CA ARG A 427 51.43 54.39 -18.83
C ARG A 427 51.23 54.36 -17.31
N LYS A 428 51.34 55.50 -16.62
CA LYS A 428 51.06 55.59 -15.18
C LYS A 428 49.64 55.17 -14.81
N ARG A 429 48.65 55.55 -15.63
CA ARG A 429 47.25 55.14 -15.44
C ARG A 429 47.09 53.63 -15.57
N ALA A 430 47.64 53.04 -16.62
CA ALA A 430 47.60 51.59 -16.86
C ALA A 430 48.31 50.80 -15.75
N GLU A 431 49.44 51.31 -15.24
CA GLU A 431 50.14 50.74 -14.07
C GLU A 431 49.26 50.81 -12.81
N SER A 432 48.60 51.95 -12.56
CA SER A 432 47.70 52.10 -11.42
C SER A 432 46.49 51.17 -11.51
N VAL A 433 45.88 51.01 -12.69
CA VAL A 433 44.78 50.06 -12.93
C VAL A 433 45.25 48.63 -12.71
N THR A 434 46.43 48.28 -13.25
CA THR A 434 47.04 46.95 -13.07
C THR A 434 47.23 46.65 -11.58
N LYS A 435 47.74 47.62 -10.81
CA LYS A 435 47.96 47.45 -9.36
C LYS A 435 46.65 47.13 -8.63
N VAL A 436 45.58 47.86 -8.93
CA VAL A 436 44.26 47.61 -8.32
C VAL A 436 43.70 46.23 -8.70
N LEU A 437 43.90 45.77 -9.95
CA LEU A 437 43.49 44.43 -10.37
C LEU A 437 44.37 43.34 -9.73
N GLN A 438 45.68 43.59 -9.57
CA GLN A 438 46.61 42.70 -8.90
C GLN A 438 46.23 42.48 -7.44
N GLU A 439 45.72 43.48 -6.74
CA GLU A 439 45.25 43.36 -5.35
C GLU A 439 44.07 42.38 -5.18
N GLN A 440 43.39 42.00 -6.27
CA GLN A 440 42.26 41.08 -6.26
C GLN A 440 42.68 39.61 -6.37
N GLN A 441 43.94 39.33 -6.70
CA GLN A 441 44.43 37.96 -6.87
C GLN A 441 45.89 37.78 -6.41
N LYS A 442 46.24 36.54 -6.06
CA LYS A 442 47.62 36.20 -5.67
C LYS A 442 48.54 35.98 -6.87
N ALA A 443 47.99 35.50 -7.99
CA ALA A 443 48.76 35.25 -9.21
C ALA A 443 49.25 36.57 -9.82
N ILE A 444 50.52 36.64 -10.18
CA ILE A 444 51.12 37.87 -10.72
C ILE A 444 50.60 38.11 -12.13
N ILE A 445 50.01 39.29 -12.35
CA ILE A 445 49.52 39.75 -13.65
C ILE A 445 50.67 40.43 -14.39
N LYS A 446 50.91 40.03 -15.64
CA LYS A 446 51.84 40.71 -16.55
C LYS A 446 51.04 41.51 -17.58
N PRO A 447 50.82 42.82 -17.38
CA PRO A 447 50.03 43.60 -18.31
C PRO A 447 50.78 43.87 -19.61
N THR A 448 50.07 43.83 -20.73
CA THR A 448 50.51 44.44 -21.99
C THR A 448 49.80 45.78 -22.14
N VAL A 449 50.56 46.87 -22.08
CA VAL A 449 50.01 48.24 -22.18
C VAL A 449 50.34 48.82 -23.54
N ASP A 450 49.31 49.17 -24.30
CA ASP A 450 49.42 49.88 -25.57
C ASP A 450 48.79 51.29 -25.42
N CYS A 451 49.53 52.32 -25.83
CA CYS A 451 49.10 53.70 -25.73
C CYS A 451 48.78 54.21 -27.13
N ARG A 452 47.54 54.67 -27.33
CA ARG A 452 47.07 55.20 -28.62
C ARG A 452 46.47 56.58 -28.40
N ASP A 453 46.60 57.45 -29.39
CA ASP A 453 45.80 58.67 -29.42
C ASP A 453 44.41 58.38 -30.00
N SER A 454 43.43 59.19 -29.58
CA SER A 454 42.04 59.07 -29.99
C SER A 454 41.74 59.77 -31.33
N TRP A 455 42.75 60.05 -32.17
CA TRP A 455 42.54 60.79 -33.42
C TRP A 455 41.49 60.16 -34.34
N GLY A 456 41.45 58.83 -34.42
CA GLY A 456 40.44 58.13 -35.21
C GLY A 456 39.01 58.32 -34.67
N LEU A 457 38.85 58.40 -33.35
CA LEU A 457 37.55 58.67 -32.70
C LEU A 457 37.15 60.14 -32.91
N PHE A 458 38.10 61.07 -32.72
CA PHE A 458 37.87 62.49 -32.96
C PHE A 458 37.45 62.76 -34.40
N MET A 459 38.11 62.11 -35.36
CA MET A 459 37.77 62.20 -36.78
C MET A 459 36.34 61.72 -37.04
N LEU A 460 35.97 60.55 -36.53
CA LEU A 460 34.63 59.99 -36.72
C LEU A 460 33.52 60.85 -36.11
N GLU A 461 33.75 61.46 -34.94
CA GLU A 461 32.76 62.30 -34.26
C GLU A 461 32.66 63.73 -34.82
N ASN A 462 33.68 64.20 -35.55
CA ASN A 462 33.80 65.59 -35.98
C ASN A 462 34.07 65.77 -37.49
N GLU A 463 33.96 64.71 -38.30
CA GLU A 463 34.16 64.77 -39.76
C GLU A 463 33.16 65.72 -40.44
N ASP A 464 31.97 65.84 -39.87
CA ASP A 464 30.92 66.77 -40.27
C ASP A 464 30.57 67.74 -39.13
N GLY A 465 30.02 68.91 -39.48
CA GLY A 465 29.51 69.88 -38.50
C GLY A 465 30.53 70.93 -38.04
N LYS A 466 30.35 71.45 -36.82
CA LYS A 466 31.03 72.66 -36.30
C LYS A 466 32.56 72.57 -36.36
N TYR A 467 33.12 71.38 -36.19
CA TYR A 467 34.55 71.13 -36.09
C TYR A 467 35.15 70.41 -37.31
N ALA A 468 34.39 70.23 -38.40
CA ALA A 468 34.85 69.57 -39.64
C ALA A 468 36.15 70.19 -40.19
N ASN A 469 36.31 71.51 -40.05
CA ASN A 469 37.54 72.20 -40.44
C ASN A 469 38.78 71.72 -39.67
N LEU A 470 38.65 71.30 -38.40
CA LEU A 470 39.72 70.71 -37.59
C LEU A 470 40.10 69.31 -38.10
N VAL A 471 39.13 68.52 -38.57
CA VAL A 471 39.42 67.21 -39.17
C VAL A 471 40.11 67.36 -40.53
N ASN A 472 39.60 68.25 -41.39
CA ASN A 472 40.09 68.48 -42.75
C ASN A 472 41.53 69.02 -42.83
N MET A 473 42.01 69.72 -41.80
CA MET A 473 43.39 70.20 -41.74
C MET A 473 44.41 69.07 -41.44
N GLY A 474 43.94 67.89 -41.05
CA GLY A 474 44.76 66.71 -40.75
C GLY A 474 45.38 66.74 -39.35
N LYS A 475 45.66 65.54 -38.82
CA LYS A 475 46.07 65.27 -37.43
C LYS A 475 47.05 66.28 -36.83
N SER A 476 48.19 66.51 -37.49
CA SER A 476 49.23 67.38 -36.92
C SER A 476 48.81 68.85 -36.82
N LYS A 477 48.06 69.36 -37.80
CA LYS A 477 47.60 70.76 -37.78
C LYS A 477 46.44 70.94 -36.80
N ALA A 478 45.50 69.99 -36.78
CA ALA A 478 44.39 69.97 -35.86
C ALA A 478 44.85 70.02 -34.39
N ILE A 479 45.78 69.14 -34.04
CA ILE A 479 46.36 69.09 -32.68
C ILE A 479 47.06 70.41 -32.33
N LYS A 480 47.81 71.01 -33.26
CA LYS A 480 48.45 72.32 -33.03
C LYS A 480 47.42 73.44 -32.81
N THR A 481 46.34 73.45 -33.59
CA THR A 481 45.26 74.45 -33.46
C THR A 481 44.53 74.30 -32.14
N ILE A 482 44.18 73.07 -31.75
CA ILE A 482 43.52 72.79 -30.47
C ILE A 482 44.46 73.16 -29.31
N ASN A 483 45.74 72.78 -29.38
CA ASN A 483 46.73 73.10 -28.33
C ASN A 483 47.00 74.60 -28.17
N GLY A 484 46.82 75.39 -29.23
CA GLY A 484 47.08 76.83 -29.24
C GLY A 484 45.91 77.71 -28.80
N ASP A 485 44.70 77.17 -28.64
CA ASP A 485 43.48 77.92 -28.31
C ASP A 485 42.76 77.32 -27.08
N GLN A 486 42.89 77.99 -25.94
CA GLN A 486 42.27 77.56 -24.69
C GLN A 486 40.74 77.57 -24.76
N LYS A 487 40.14 78.53 -25.45
CA LYS A 487 38.68 78.63 -25.57
C LYS A 487 38.13 77.47 -26.40
N LEU A 488 38.86 77.08 -27.45
CA LEU A 488 38.53 75.92 -28.26
C LEU A 488 38.68 74.60 -27.48
N GLN A 489 39.71 74.47 -26.63
CA GLN A 489 39.84 73.30 -25.74
C GLN A 489 38.67 73.17 -24.77
N ASP A 490 38.27 74.27 -24.13
CA ASP A 490 37.15 74.28 -23.19
C ASP A 490 35.84 73.91 -23.90
N GLU A 491 35.68 74.31 -25.16
CA GLU A 491 34.52 73.97 -25.99
C GLU A 491 34.51 72.50 -26.45
N LEU A 492 35.69 71.93 -26.73
CA LEU A 492 35.86 70.53 -27.15
C LEU A 492 35.91 69.55 -25.96
N GLU A 493 36.09 70.01 -24.73
CA GLU A 493 36.22 69.17 -23.53
C GLU A 493 35.10 68.11 -23.37
N PRO A 494 33.80 68.37 -23.68
CA PRO A 494 32.76 67.33 -23.63
C PRO A 494 32.98 66.15 -24.60
N ILE A 495 33.72 66.37 -25.68
CA ILE A 495 34.10 65.36 -26.69
C ILE A 495 35.41 64.69 -26.24
N LEU A 496 36.44 65.50 -25.99
CA LEU A 496 37.77 65.07 -25.57
C LEU A 496 37.73 64.25 -24.27
N ALA A 497 36.81 64.54 -23.36
CA ALA A 497 36.62 63.76 -22.15
C ALA A 497 36.18 62.32 -22.40
N LYS A 498 35.33 62.08 -23.42
CA LYS A 498 34.87 60.73 -23.80
C LYS A 498 35.96 59.94 -24.52
N GLU A 499 36.87 60.65 -25.17
CA GLU A 499 38.04 60.09 -25.85
C GLU A 499 39.17 59.67 -24.91
N ARG A 500 39.09 60.05 -23.63
CA ARG A 500 40.04 59.63 -22.58
C ARG A 500 39.50 58.42 -21.84
N PHE A 501 39.94 57.22 -22.24
CA PHE A 501 39.56 55.98 -21.55
C PHE A 501 40.64 54.91 -21.70
N ALA A 502 40.60 53.90 -20.83
CA ALA A 502 41.28 52.63 -21.06
C ALA A 502 40.27 51.55 -21.40
N GLN A 503 40.49 50.86 -22.51
CA GLN A 503 39.84 49.58 -22.77
C GLN A 503 40.67 48.48 -22.10
N ILE A 504 40.04 47.79 -21.17
CA ILE A 504 40.61 46.68 -20.43
C ILE A 504 40.10 45.39 -21.09
N VAL A 505 41.02 44.57 -21.59
CA VAL A 505 40.73 43.23 -22.11
C VAL A 505 41.46 42.23 -21.22
N MET A 506 40.70 41.34 -20.59
CA MET A 506 41.21 40.33 -19.66
C MET A 506 40.97 38.95 -20.24
N ASP A 507 42.03 38.15 -20.31
CA ASP A 507 41.92 36.70 -20.42
C ASP A 507 41.79 36.15 -19.01
N VAL A 508 40.65 35.53 -18.73
CA VAL A 508 40.31 35.06 -17.38
C VAL A 508 39.95 33.60 -17.38
N THR A 509 40.32 32.90 -16.32
CA THR A 509 39.85 31.55 -16.05
C THR A 509 38.91 31.57 -14.84
N TYR A 510 37.68 31.06 -15.00
CA TYR A 510 36.72 31.04 -13.91
C TYR A 510 37.16 30.09 -12.80
N ASP A 511 37.13 30.59 -11.56
CA ASP A 511 37.48 29.82 -10.38
C ASP A 511 36.22 29.18 -9.81
N VAL A 512 36.12 27.86 -9.95
CA VAL A 512 35.01 27.04 -9.46
C VAL A 512 35.33 26.33 -8.14
N SER A 513 36.43 26.70 -7.48
CA SER A 513 36.87 26.06 -6.23
C SER A 513 36.05 26.49 -5.01
N GLY A 514 35.80 25.53 -4.11
CA GLY A 514 35.08 25.77 -2.85
C GLY A 514 33.73 26.45 -3.06
N ASP A 515 33.48 27.52 -2.32
CA ASP A 515 32.20 28.24 -2.32
C ASP A 515 31.93 29.01 -3.65
N LYS A 516 32.93 29.12 -4.54
CA LYS A 516 32.79 29.82 -5.83
C LYS A 516 31.98 29.02 -6.86
N GLU A 517 31.93 27.69 -6.72
CA GLU A 517 31.10 26.78 -7.55
C GLU A 517 29.64 27.26 -7.60
N GLN A 518 29.13 27.76 -6.47
CA GLN A 518 27.77 28.26 -6.32
C GLN A 518 27.50 29.47 -7.21
N LYS A 519 28.33 30.51 -7.10
CA LYS A 519 28.17 31.75 -7.87
C LYS A 519 28.32 31.47 -9.36
N PHE A 520 29.29 30.64 -9.75
CA PHE A 520 29.45 30.20 -11.13
C PHE A 520 28.18 29.54 -11.68
N SER A 521 27.62 28.57 -10.94
CA SER A 521 26.43 27.85 -11.36
C SER A 521 25.21 28.77 -11.54
N ILE A 522 25.02 29.74 -10.64
CA ILE A 522 23.93 30.74 -10.73
C ILE A 522 24.08 31.61 -11.98
N VAL A 523 25.29 32.10 -12.26
CA VAL A 523 25.53 32.96 -13.43
C VAL A 523 25.32 32.17 -14.73
N GLN A 524 25.83 30.93 -14.81
CA GLN A 524 25.63 30.08 -15.99
C GLN A 524 24.15 29.76 -16.21
N PHE A 525 23.39 29.50 -15.14
CA PHE A 525 21.94 29.34 -15.22
C PHE A 525 21.27 30.57 -15.82
N ASN A 526 21.54 31.76 -15.26
CA ASN A 526 20.92 33.01 -15.70
C ASN A 526 21.30 33.33 -17.17
N ARG A 527 22.53 33.00 -17.60
CA ARG A 527 22.95 33.11 -19.01
C ARG A 527 22.18 32.17 -19.91
N ALA A 528 22.00 30.91 -19.50
CA ALA A 528 21.24 29.93 -20.27
C ALA A 528 19.78 30.37 -20.46
N VAL A 529 19.14 30.89 -19.40
CA VAL A 529 17.79 31.46 -19.47
C VAL A 529 17.75 32.66 -20.41
N LYS A 530 18.66 33.63 -20.24
CA LYS A 530 18.72 34.84 -21.10
C LYS A 530 18.93 34.51 -22.58
N ALA A 531 19.66 33.43 -22.86
CA ALA A 531 19.90 32.92 -24.22
C ALA A 531 18.76 32.03 -24.76
N GLY A 532 17.66 31.84 -24.02
CA GLY A 532 16.55 30.96 -24.42
C GLY A 532 16.90 29.47 -24.42
N LYS A 533 18.02 29.06 -23.81
CA LYS A 533 18.50 27.68 -23.77
C LYS A 533 17.89 26.93 -22.57
N VAL A 534 16.58 26.74 -22.58
CA VAL A 534 15.82 26.15 -21.45
C VAL A 534 16.34 24.77 -21.02
N GLN A 535 16.70 23.90 -21.97
CA GLN A 535 17.25 22.58 -21.65
C GLN A 535 18.59 22.66 -20.90
N GLU A 536 19.44 23.62 -21.23
CA GLU A 536 20.69 23.84 -20.53
C GLU A 536 20.44 24.43 -19.14
N ALA A 537 19.50 25.37 -19.03
CA ALA A 537 19.07 25.90 -17.74
C ALA A 537 18.52 24.80 -16.81
N LEU A 538 17.76 23.82 -17.33
CA LEU A 538 17.27 22.67 -16.56
C LEU A 538 18.41 21.77 -16.06
N LYS A 539 19.44 21.52 -16.88
CA LYS A 539 20.64 20.77 -16.44
C LYS A 539 21.36 21.47 -15.29
N ILE A 540 21.55 22.78 -15.41
CA ILE A 540 22.22 23.58 -14.38
C ILE A 540 21.35 23.63 -13.11
N MET A 541 20.03 23.80 -13.24
CA MET A 541 19.10 23.73 -12.11
C MET A 541 19.11 22.36 -11.43
N GLU A 542 19.22 21.25 -12.19
CA GLU A 542 19.37 19.90 -11.63
C GLU A 542 20.64 19.76 -10.81
N PHE A 543 21.77 20.27 -11.31
CA PHE A 543 23.02 20.30 -10.57
C PHE A 543 22.89 21.11 -9.27
N ILE A 544 22.35 22.33 -9.37
CA ILE A 544 22.12 23.22 -8.22
C ILE A 544 21.19 22.57 -7.18
N GLY A 545 20.08 21.97 -7.64
CA GLY A 545 19.12 21.28 -6.79
C GLY A 545 19.74 20.10 -6.04
N LYS A 546 20.59 19.29 -6.70
CA LYS A 546 21.32 18.20 -6.04
C LYS A 546 22.28 18.71 -4.96
N ARG A 547 23.06 19.75 -5.25
CA ARG A 547 23.96 20.37 -4.27
C ARG A 547 23.22 20.93 -3.06
N MET A 548 22.03 21.50 -3.26
CA MET A 548 21.16 21.98 -2.18
C MET A 548 20.63 20.82 -1.31
N VAL A 549 20.14 19.74 -1.93
CA VAL A 549 19.67 18.54 -1.21
C VAL A 549 20.81 17.89 -0.41
N GLU A 550 22.01 17.83 -0.99
CA GLU A 550 23.24 17.37 -0.30
C GLU A 550 23.71 18.29 0.83
N GLY A 551 23.13 19.49 0.99
CA GLY A 551 23.51 20.47 2.00
C GLY A 551 24.79 21.25 1.68
N LYS A 552 25.26 21.20 0.43
CA LYS A 552 26.42 21.98 -0.04
C LYS A 552 26.04 23.42 -0.42
N TYR A 553 24.81 23.62 -0.90
CA TYR A 553 24.26 24.95 -1.17
C TYR A 553 23.13 25.30 -0.19
N PRO A 554 22.96 26.59 0.17
CA PRO A 554 21.84 27.02 0.98
C PRO A 554 20.53 26.93 0.18
N GLU A 555 19.40 26.82 0.87
CA GLU A 555 18.09 26.72 0.24
C GLU A 555 17.70 27.97 -0.56
N SER A 556 18.11 29.14 -0.08
CA SER A 556 17.92 30.45 -0.75
C SER A 556 18.59 30.55 -2.13
N ILE A 557 19.37 29.54 -2.53
CA ILE A 557 19.95 29.48 -3.87
C ILE A 557 18.87 29.44 -4.96
N LEU A 558 17.72 28.81 -4.69
CA LEU A 558 16.63 28.71 -5.66
C LEU A 558 16.00 30.08 -5.98
N ASP A 559 16.04 31.02 -5.02
CA ASP A 559 15.59 32.41 -5.19
C ASP A 559 16.57 33.24 -6.02
N SER A 560 17.83 32.80 -6.10
CA SER A 560 18.88 33.42 -6.92
C SER A 560 18.80 33.02 -8.40
N LEU A 561 18.01 31.99 -8.75
CA LEU A 561 17.77 31.55 -10.12
C LEU A 561 16.71 32.44 -10.77
N ARG A 562 17.12 33.43 -11.58
CA ARG A 562 16.21 34.45 -12.10
C ARG A 562 15.69 34.04 -13.48
N PHE A 563 14.37 33.94 -13.60
CA PHE A 563 13.68 33.73 -14.86
C PHE A 563 12.25 34.25 -14.78
N GLU A 564 11.70 34.67 -15.92
CA GLU A 564 10.29 35.04 -16.01
C GLU A 564 9.41 33.79 -15.99
N GLU A 565 8.34 33.83 -15.19
CA GLU A 565 7.36 32.76 -15.13
C GLU A 565 6.39 32.84 -16.32
N ASN A 566 6.78 32.24 -17.44
CA ASN A 566 5.97 32.09 -18.65
C ASN A 566 5.91 30.62 -19.09
N SER A 567 5.13 30.30 -20.12
CA SER A 567 4.98 28.91 -20.60
C SER A 567 6.30 28.29 -21.09
N ALA A 568 7.22 29.10 -21.64
CA ALA A 568 8.53 28.59 -22.07
C ALA A 568 9.38 28.11 -20.87
N ASN A 569 9.18 28.68 -19.69
CA ASN A 569 9.90 28.35 -18.46
C ASN A 569 9.06 27.50 -17.47
N ALA A 570 7.90 26.97 -17.87
CA ALA A 570 7.01 26.23 -16.98
C ALA A 570 7.69 25.03 -16.28
N ALA A 571 8.61 24.35 -16.99
CA ALA A 571 9.42 23.27 -16.42
C ALA A 571 10.38 23.76 -15.32
N LEU A 572 10.96 24.95 -15.47
CA LEU A 572 11.83 25.56 -14.46
C LEU A 572 11.04 25.95 -13.21
N THR A 573 9.85 26.55 -13.39
CA THR A 573 8.93 26.87 -12.29
C THR A 573 8.54 25.62 -11.50
N ASN A 574 8.09 24.56 -12.19
CA ASN A 574 7.74 23.28 -11.56
C ASN A 574 8.93 22.67 -10.79
N ASN A 575 10.11 22.67 -11.42
CA ASN A 575 11.28 22.05 -10.83
C ASN A 575 11.85 22.82 -9.63
N ARG A 576 11.63 24.14 -9.56
CA ARG A 576 11.96 24.91 -8.35
C ARG A 576 11.23 24.34 -7.12
N VAL A 577 9.92 24.10 -7.25
CA VAL A 577 9.10 23.47 -6.19
C VAL A 577 9.56 22.03 -5.91
N TYR A 578 9.86 21.26 -6.96
CA TYR A 578 10.37 19.89 -6.82
C TYR A 578 11.64 19.81 -5.97
N TYR A 579 12.65 20.65 -6.23
CA TYR A 579 13.89 20.62 -5.47
C TYR A 579 13.71 21.14 -4.04
N ARG A 580 12.86 22.15 -3.83
CA ARG A 580 12.48 22.60 -2.49
C ARG A 580 11.85 21.47 -1.69
N TYR A 581 10.88 20.77 -2.27
CA TYR A 581 10.25 19.59 -1.67
C TYR A 581 11.26 18.48 -1.32
N LEU A 582 12.22 18.18 -2.20
CA LEU A 582 13.27 17.18 -1.90
C LEU A 582 14.15 17.56 -0.71
N LYS A 583 14.32 18.85 -0.44
CA LYS A 583 15.10 19.35 0.70
C LYS A 583 14.30 19.37 2.00
N GLN A 584 13.06 19.86 1.94
CA GLN A 584 12.23 20.07 3.13
C GLN A 584 11.46 18.82 3.55
N GLY A 585 11.07 17.97 2.60
CA GLY A 585 10.18 16.82 2.84
C GLY A 585 8.69 17.19 3.00
N SER A 586 8.34 18.47 2.83
CA SER A 586 6.98 19.02 2.96
C SER A 586 6.69 20.02 1.84
N VAL A 587 5.42 20.43 1.75
CA VAL A 587 4.91 21.46 0.83
C VAL A 587 4.11 22.49 1.62
N ASP A 588 3.97 23.70 1.09
CA ASP A 588 3.20 24.80 1.67
C ASP A 588 2.19 25.46 0.71
N GLU A 589 1.46 26.47 1.18
CA GLU A 589 0.45 27.17 0.40
C GLU A 589 1.05 27.93 -0.80
N ASP A 590 2.29 28.40 -0.69
CA ASP A 590 3.00 29.08 -1.79
C ASP A 590 3.32 28.09 -2.91
N ASP A 591 3.73 26.86 -2.57
CA ASP A 591 3.92 25.78 -3.53
C ASP A 591 2.62 25.43 -4.27
N GLU A 592 1.47 25.37 -3.58
CA GLU A 592 0.16 25.15 -4.24
C GLU A 592 -0.18 26.31 -5.20
N ALA A 593 0.04 27.55 -4.77
CA ALA A 593 -0.23 28.75 -5.56
C ALA A 593 0.61 28.80 -6.86
N VAL A 594 1.84 28.27 -6.83
CA VAL A 594 2.66 28.11 -8.04
C VAL A 594 1.95 27.20 -9.06
N PHE A 595 1.38 26.08 -8.64
CA PHE A 595 0.66 25.18 -9.55
C PHE A 595 -0.65 25.77 -10.05
N ASP A 596 -1.33 26.60 -9.25
CA ASP A 596 -2.46 27.41 -9.74
C ASP A 596 -2.05 28.35 -10.87
N GLY A 597 -0.92 29.05 -10.70
CA GLY A 597 -0.35 29.91 -11.72
C GLY A 597 0.02 29.14 -12.99
N LEU A 598 0.62 27.95 -12.85
CA LEU A 598 0.98 27.09 -13.99
C LEU A 598 -0.27 26.58 -14.74
N LEU A 599 -1.29 26.11 -14.04
CA LEU A 599 -2.52 25.59 -14.64
C LEU A 599 -3.39 26.66 -15.31
N LYS A 600 -3.27 27.94 -14.91
CA LYS A 600 -3.89 29.06 -15.64
C LYS A 600 -3.31 29.24 -17.05
N ARG A 601 -2.01 28.94 -17.22
CA ARG A 601 -1.26 29.09 -18.49
C ARG A 601 -1.33 27.83 -19.34
N GLU A 602 -1.17 26.66 -18.72
CA GLU A 602 -1.20 25.35 -19.36
C GLU A 602 -2.32 24.51 -18.76
N GLN A 603 -3.54 24.75 -19.25
CA GLN A 603 -4.71 24.06 -18.77
C GLN A 603 -4.57 22.53 -18.97
N ALA A 604 -4.99 21.78 -17.97
CA ALA A 604 -5.01 20.32 -17.98
C ALA A 604 -3.64 19.61 -18.11
N HIS A 605 -2.51 20.28 -17.87
CA HIS A 605 -1.19 19.64 -17.89
C HIS A 605 -1.09 18.53 -16.81
N PRO A 606 -0.74 17.27 -17.14
CA PRO A 606 -0.83 16.14 -16.22
C PRO A 606 0.04 16.27 -14.97
N VAL A 607 1.30 16.71 -15.13
CA VAL A 607 2.24 16.86 -14.01
C VAL A 607 1.80 17.98 -13.06
N PHE A 608 1.27 19.09 -13.59
CA PHE A 608 0.83 20.21 -12.75
C PHE A 608 -0.44 19.86 -11.97
N ASN A 609 -1.38 19.15 -12.61
CA ASN A 609 -2.55 18.61 -11.92
C ASN A 609 -2.14 17.61 -10.84
N TYR A 610 -1.20 16.71 -11.12
CA TYR A 610 -0.68 15.77 -10.12
C TYR A 610 -0.08 16.51 -8.92
N ASN A 611 0.83 17.45 -9.16
CA ASN A 611 1.52 18.18 -8.10
C ASN A 611 0.57 19.06 -7.29
N LYS A 612 -0.41 19.70 -7.94
CA LYS A 612 -1.46 20.45 -7.25
C LYS A 612 -2.28 19.54 -6.33
N VAL A 613 -2.74 18.39 -6.83
CA VAL A 613 -3.49 17.44 -5.99
C VAL A 613 -2.61 16.94 -4.84
N PHE A 614 -1.32 16.70 -5.08
CA PHE A 614 -0.38 16.36 -4.01
C PHE A 614 -0.29 17.44 -2.93
N CYS A 615 -0.18 18.73 -3.30
CA CYS A 615 -0.25 19.82 -2.33
C CYS A 615 -1.57 19.80 -1.53
N GLN A 616 -2.70 19.64 -2.21
CA GLN A 616 -4.02 19.57 -1.57
C GLN A 616 -4.15 18.37 -0.61
N LEU A 617 -3.52 17.24 -0.90
CA LEU A 617 -3.48 16.11 0.04
C LEU A 617 -2.73 16.43 1.33
N ASN A 618 -1.75 17.33 1.30
CA ASN A 618 -0.99 17.72 2.48
C ASN A 618 -1.61 18.92 3.22
N LEU A 619 -2.23 19.85 2.49
CA LEU A 619 -2.66 21.16 3.03
C LEU A 619 -4.18 21.24 3.25
N ASP A 620 -4.97 20.63 2.37
CA ASP A 620 -6.42 20.88 2.33
C ASP A 620 -7.16 20.20 3.50
N SER A 621 -8.06 20.91 4.18
CA SER A 621 -8.93 20.33 5.22
C SER A 621 -10.36 20.03 4.72
N ASN A 622 -10.68 20.33 3.46
CA ASN A 622 -12.02 20.23 2.87
C ASN A 622 -12.38 18.84 2.34
N ALA A 623 -11.63 17.79 2.69
CA ALA A 623 -11.91 16.42 2.26
C ALA A 623 -13.30 15.91 2.67
N GLY A 624 -13.98 16.56 3.63
CA GLY A 624 -15.36 16.24 4.02
C GLY A 624 -16.45 16.76 3.08
N ASN A 625 -16.15 17.66 2.12
CA ASN A 625 -17.13 18.22 1.19
C ASN A 625 -17.29 17.29 -0.05
N PRO A 626 -18.50 16.76 -0.34
CA PRO A 626 -18.72 15.84 -1.46
C PRO A 626 -18.41 16.40 -2.87
N GLU A 627 -18.65 17.69 -3.10
CA GLU A 627 -18.35 18.32 -4.40
C GLU A 627 -16.84 18.45 -4.60
N HIS A 628 -16.13 18.83 -3.53
CA HIS A 628 -14.68 18.85 -3.51
C HIS A 628 -14.11 17.44 -3.69
N GLN A 629 -14.68 16.43 -2.99
CA GLN A 629 -14.34 15.02 -3.17
C GLN A 629 -14.41 14.58 -4.64
N ALA A 630 -15.53 14.89 -5.30
CA ALA A 630 -15.75 14.54 -6.70
C ALA A 630 -14.76 15.24 -7.64
N LYS A 631 -14.46 16.52 -7.39
CA LYS A 631 -13.52 17.31 -8.21
C LYS A 631 -12.10 16.74 -8.17
N ILE A 632 -11.55 16.51 -6.98
CA ILE A 632 -10.21 15.93 -6.83
C ILE A 632 -10.17 14.51 -7.40
N GLN A 633 -11.21 13.71 -7.16
CA GLN A 633 -11.28 12.37 -7.71
C GLN A 633 -11.28 12.37 -9.25
N GLN A 634 -12.06 13.27 -9.86
CA GLN A 634 -12.09 13.41 -11.32
C GLN A 634 -10.72 13.81 -11.87
N THR A 635 -10.00 14.70 -11.18
CA THR A 635 -8.63 15.05 -11.53
C THR A 635 -7.72 13.83 -11.47
N ILE A 636 -7.72 13.06 -10.36
CA ILE A 636 -6.91 11.85 -10.20
C ILE A 636 -7.23 10.81 -11.28
N ASP A 637 -8.50 10.54 -11.52
CA ASP A 637 -8.95 9.57 -12.52
C ASP A 637 -8.49 9.98 -13.93
N GLY A 638 -8.47 11.28 -14.21
CA GLY A 638 -7.98 11.86 -15.47
C GLY A 638 -6.46 11.82 -15.68
N LEU A 639 -5.67 11.41 -14.68
CA LEU A 639 -4.22 11.24 -14.77
C LEU A 639 -3.81 9.82 -15.22
N TYR A 640 -4.67 8.81 -15.05
CA TYR A 640 -4.39 7.46 -15.54
C TYR A 640 -4.19 7.45 -17.05
N GLY A 641 -3.19 6.71 -17.52
CA GLY A 641 -2.79 6.66 -18.93
C GLY A 641 -1.95 7.86 -19.40
N LYS A 642 -1.84 8.93 -18.60
CA LYS A 642 -0.99 10.10 -18.90
C LYS A 642 0.29 10.13 -18.07
N LEU A 643 0.24 9.59 -16.86
CA LEU A 643 1.37 9.47 -15.93
C LEU A 643 1.60 7.99 -15.58
N ASP A 644 2.74 7.72 -14.94
CA ASP A 644 3.05 6.39 -14.39
C ASP A 644 1.99 5.99 -13.36
N SER A 645 1.36 4.83 -13.60
CA SER A 645 0.28 4.32 -12.76
C SER A 645 0.67 4.13 -11.30
N ALA A 646 1.94 3.91 -10.96
CA ALA A 646 2.39 3.78 -9.58
C ALA A 646 2.21 5.09 -8.80
N TYR A 647 2.56 6.22 -9.41
CA TYR A 647 2.39 7.55 -8.82
C TYR A 647 0.90 7.90 -8.68
N VAL A 648 0.10 7.64 -9.72
CA VAL A 648 -1.35 7.93 -9.70
C VAL A 648 -2.08 7.04 -8.70
N ASN A 649 -1.74 5.75 -8.62
CA ASN A 649 -2.26 4.83 -7.61
C ASN A 649 -1.93 5.31 -6.20
N GLY A 650 -0.70 5.78 -5.96
CA GLY A 650 -0.30 6.33 -4.66
C GLY A 650 -1.09 7.57 -4.27
N LEU A 651 -1.25 8.50 -5.20
CA LEU A 651 -2.08 9.68 -5.01
C LEU A 651 -3.54 9.31 -4.68
N ASN A 652 -4.09 8.34 -5.39
CA ASN A 652 -5.47 7.88 -5.19
C ASN A 652 -5.66 7.19 -3.83
N ILE A 653 -4.69 6.39 -3.38
CA ILE A 653 -4.70 5.75 -2.06
C ILE A 653 -4.73 6.80 -0.96
N GLU A 654 -3.82 7.76 -0.98
CA GLU A 654 -3.77 8.82 0.03
C GLU A 654 -5.04 9.68 0.00
N TRP A 655 -5.59 9.94 -1.19
CA TRP A 655 -6.88 10.63 -1.28
C TRP A 655 -8.03 9.86 -0.64
N GLN A 656 -8.16 8.55 -0.93
CA GLN A 656 -9.19 7.73 -0.30
C GLN A 656 -9.01 7.69 1.22
N PHE A 657 -7.76 7.64 1.72
CA PHE A 657 -7.48 7.73 3.15
C PHE A 657 -7.95 9.03 3.75
N LYS A 658 -7.63 10.16 3.13
CA LYS A 658 -8.07 11.48 3.58
C LYS A 658 -9.60 11.62 3.61
N ILE A 659 -10.29 11.08 2.61
CA ILE A 659 -11.77 11.00 2.61
C ILE A 659 -12.25 10.18 3.81
N MET A 660 -11.71 8.97 4.01
CA MET A 660 -12.13 8.10 5.12
C MET A 660 -11.88 8.72 6.49
N GLU A 661 -10.78 9.46 6.68
CA GLU A 661 -10.50 10.20 7.91
C GLU A 661 -11.51 11.31 8.17
N SER A 662 -11.87 12.09 7.12
CA SER A 662 -12.91 13.12 7.24
C SER A 662 -14.29 12.56 7.61
N LEU A 663 -14.53 11.28 7.26
CA LEU A 663 -15.78 10.56 7.50
C LEU A 663 -15.83 9.83 8.85
N ASP A 664 -14.70 9.66 9.57
CA ASP A 664 -14.59 8.88 10.82
C ASP A 664 -15.47 9.47 11.95
N THR A 665 -15.90 10.72 11.82
CA THR A 665 -16.78 11.43 12.77
C THR A 665 -18.25 11.56 12.31
N ALA A 666 -18.59 11.11 11.10
CA ALA A 666 -19.89 11.32 10.49
C ALA A 666 -20.87 10.14 10.70
N ASP A 667 -22.10 10.43 11.12
CA ASP A 667 -23.16 9.43 11.29
C ASP A 667 -23.58 8.80 9.94
N ASN A 668 -23.52 7.47 9.83
CA ASN A 668 -23.84 6.66 8.63
C ASN A 668 -22.85 6.79 7.44
N ALA A 669 -21.57 7.06 7.70
CA ALA A 669 -20.54 7.09 6.65
C ALA A 669 -20.17 5.71 6.03
N ASP A 670 -20.70 4.60 6.56
CA ASP A 670 -20.37 3.22 6.15
C ASP A 670 -20.38 3.02 4.63
N ALA A 671 -21.38 3.55 3.93
CA ALA A 671 -21.52 3.39 2.47
C ALA A 671 -20.43 4.12 1.68
N GLN A 672 -20.00 5.30 2.17
CA GLN A 672 -18.94 6.09 1.52
C GLN A 672 -17.57 5.48 1.80
N ILE A 673 -17.36 4.99 3.03
CA ILE A 673 -16.16 4.23 3.40
C ILE A 673 -16.06 2.94 2.55
N ASP A 674 -17.17 2.21 2.39
CA ASP A 674 -17.24 1.03 1.52
C ASP A 674 -16.91 1.37 0.06
N ALA A 675 -17.35 2.53 -0.45
CA ALA A 675 -17.02 3.00 -1.80
C ALA A 675 -15.53 3.33 -1.95
N CYS A 676 -14.92 4.00 -0.98
CA CYS A 676 -13.48 4.26 -0.95
C CYS A 676 -12.69 2.94 -0.95
N ILE A 677 -13.11 1.98 -0.12
CA ILE A 677 -12.54 0.63 -0.06
C ILE A 677 -12.66 -0.10 -1.39
N ALA A 678 -13.85 -0.10 -2.00
CA ALA A 678 -14.09 -0.76 -3.28
C ALA A 678 -13.20 -0.15 -4.38
N ARG A 679 -13.01 1.17 -4.36
CA ARG A 679 -12.12 1.87 -5.30
C ARG A 679 -10.67 1.42 -5.10
N ILE A 680 -10.15 1.46 -3.87
CA ILE A 680 -8.79 0.98 -3.58
C ILE A 680 -8.62 -0.47 -4.05
N LYS A 681 -9.57 -1.36 -3.71
CA LYS A 681 -9.54 -2.76 -4.14
C LYS A 681 -9.54 -2.95 -5.66
N GLY A 682 -10.08 -1.98 -6.41
CA GLY A 682 -10.17 -2.03 -7.87
C GLY A 682 -8.83 -1.84 -8.59
N PHE A 683 -7.91 -1.06 -8.01
CA PHE A 683 -6.60 -0.76 -8.62
C PHE A 683 -5.41 -1.26 -7.80
N TYR A 684 -5.61 -1.63 -6.53
CA TYR A 684 -4.55 -2.10 -5.64
C TYR A 684 -4.18 -3.57 -5.89
N ASN A 685 -2.99 -3.81 -6.43
CA ASN A 685 -2.44 -5.16 -6.52
C ASN A 685 -1.71 -5.54 -5.23
N ILE A 686 -2.32 -6.42 -4.42
CA ILE A 686 -1.75 -6.92 -3.15
C ILE A 686 -0.35 -7.54 -3.34
N LYS A 687 -0.09 -8.14 -4.52
CA LYS A 687 1.17 -8.86 -4.80
C LYS A 687 2.38 -7.94 -4.96
N ASP A 688 2.17 -6.71 -5.43
CA ASP A 688 3.24 -5.77 -5.77
C ASP A 688 3.43 -4.68 -4.70
N ALA A 689 2.63 -4.72 -3.62
CA ALA A 689 2.65 -3.69 -2.61
C ALA A 689 3.79 -3.84 -1.59
N SER A 690 4.10 -2.74 -0.91
CA SER A 690 4.96 -2.75 0.28
C SER A 690 4.17 -3.24 1.50
N TRP A 691 4.89 -3.81 2.48
CA TRP A 691 4.25 -4.25 3.71
C TRP A 691 3.67 -3.08 4.52
N GLN A 692 4.26 -1.87 4.41
CA GLN A 692 3.76 -0.65 5.04
C GLN A 692 2.40 -0.27 4.49
N ASN A 693 2.25 -0.29 3.17
CA ASN A 693 0.99 0.02 2.50
C ASN A 693 -0.08 -1.01 2.85
N ALA A 694 0.29 -2.30 2.85
CA ALA A 694 -0.61 -3.37 3.26
C ALA A 694 -1.07 -3.20 4.72
N LEU A 695 -0.18 -2.80 5.62
CA LEU A 695 -0.50 -2.53 7.03
C LEU A 695 -1.40 -1.31 7.20
N LYS A 696 -1.09 -0.17 6.56
CA LYS A 696 -1.95 1.03 6.56
C LYS A 696 -3.35 0.71 6.05
N LEU A 697 -3.44 -0.02 4.93
CA LEU A 697 -4.71 -0.49 4.38
C LEU A 697 -5.46 -1.43 5.33
N SER A 698 -4.75 -2.34 5.99
CA SER A 698 -5.39 -3.24 6.95
C SER A 698 -6.04 -2.48 8.11
N TYR A 699 -5.41 -1.41 8.61
CA TYR A 699 -5.99 -0.57 9.66
C TYR A 699 -7.31 0.05 9.20
N VAL A 700 -7.35 0.54 7.97
CA VAL A 700 -8.56 1.07 7.36
C VAL A 700 -9.63 -0.01 7.22
N PHE A 701 -9.32 -1.14 6.59
CA PHE A 701 -10.30 -2.22 6.44
C PHE A 701 -10.83 -2.72 7.79
N SER A 702 -10.00 -2.76 8.83
CA SER A 702 -10.41 -3.12 10.20
C SER A 702 -11.28 -2.05 10.86
N LYS A 703 -10.97 -0.75 10.69
CA LYS A 703 -11.86 0.35 11.11
C LYS A 703 -13.25 0.17 10.50
N SER A 704 -13.31 -0.15 9.21
CA SER A 704 -14.53 -0.41 8.42
C SER A 704 -15.16 -1.79 8.64
N LYS A 705 -14.63 -2.59 9.59
CA LYS A 705 -15.14 -3.92 9.97
C LYS A 705 -15.03 -4.98 8.88
N ASP A 706 -14.23 -4.77 7.82
CA ASP A 706 -13.86 -5.78 6.83
C ASP A 706 -12.62 -6.56 7.27
N TYR A 707 -12.76 -7.27 8.40
CA TYR A 707 -11.68 -8.02 9.03
C TYR A 707 -11.11 -9.13 8.14
N ARG A 708 -11.94 -9.68 7.25
CA ARG A 708 -11.49 -10.71 6.31
C ARG A 708 -10.45 -10.12 5.37
N TYR A 709 -10.75 -8.98 4.74
CA TYR A 709 -9.82 -8.36 3.82
C TYR A 709 -8.62 -7.73 4.55
N ALA A 710 -8.84 -7.14 5.73
CA ALA A 710 -7.77 -6.64 6.60
C ALA A 710 -6.73 -7.72 6.92
N ALA A 711 -7.16 -8.96 7.21
CA ALA A 711 -6.24 -10.08 7.40
C ALA A 711 -5.59 -10.53 6.08
N THR A 712 -6.37 -10.68 5.00
CA THR A 712 -5.87 -11.19 3.71
C THR A 712 -4.76 -10.32 3.12
N VAL A 713 -4.83 -8.99 3.22
CA VAL A 713 -3.78 -8.11 2.67
C VAL A 713 -2.44 -8.28 3.38
N LEU A 714 -2.41 -8.83 4.60
CA LEU A 714 -1.19 -9.01 5.38
C LEU A 714 -0.55 -10.40 5.21
N GLU A 715 -1.31 -11.40 4.72
CA GLU A 715 -0.86 -12.80 4.61
C GLU A 715 0.46 -12.99 3.84
N PRO A 716 0.69 -12.32 2.68
CA PRO A 716 1.95 -12.46 1.94
C PRO A 716 3.19 -12.01 2.72
N TYR A 717 3.01 -11.11 3.70
CA TYR A 717 4.11 -10.48 4.43
C TYR A 717 4.46 -11.21 5.73
N LEU A 718 3.61 -12.12 6.21
CA LEU A 718 3.87 -12.91 7.42
C LEU A 718 5.09 -13.83 7.27
N ARG A 719 5.36 -14.32 6.05
CA ARG A 719 6.46 -15.27 5.79
C ARG A 719 7.80 -14.60 5.49
N ARG A 720 7.87 -13.26 5.54
CA ARG A 720 9.13 -12.55 5.37
C ARG A 720 9.98 -12.70 6.64
N PRO A 721 11.32 -12.91 6.53
CA PRO A 721 12.20 -13.07 7.70
C PRO A 721 12.12 -11.88 8.67
N ASP A 722 11.87 -10.69 8.14
CA ASP A 722 11.82 -9.41 8.84
C ASP A 722 10.37 -8.91 9.10
N ALA A 723 9.37 -9.79 9.12
CA ALA A 723 7.97 -9.41 9.31
C ALA A 723 7.79 -8.44 10.50
N ASN A 724 7.19 -7.27 10.28
CA ASN A 724 7.06 -6.24 11.31
C ASN A 724 6.12 -6.69 12.45
N GLU A 725 6.40 -6.33 13.72
CA GLU A 725 5.55 -6.69 14.86
C GLU A 725 4.12 -6.19 14.70
N SER A 726 3.93 -4.91 14.38
CA SER A 726 2.60 -4.31 14.20
C SER A 726 1.82 -5.00 13.10
N LEU A 727 2.49 -5.45 12.02
CA LEU A 727 1.86 -6.24 10.97
C LEU A 727 1.33 -7.58 11.49
N VAL A 728 2.13 -8.30 12.27
CA VAL A 728 1.75 -9.59 12.84
C VAL A 728 0.56 -9.45 13.80
N PHE A 729 0.62 -8.49 14.73
CA PHE A 729 -0.48 -8.27 15.69
C PHE A 729 -1.75 -7.74 15.02
N MET A 730 -1.62 -6.93 13.97
CA MET A 730 -2.77 -6.47 13.19
C MET A 730 -3.44 -7.61 12.41
N TYR A 731 -2.64 -8.53 11.85
CA TYR A 731 -3.17 -9.75 11.25
C TYR A 731 -3.92 -10.59 12.28
N ILE A 732 -3.34 -10.84 13.47
CA ILE A 732 -3.98 -11.63 14.54
C ILE A 732 -5.30 -10.99 14.96
N SER A 733 -5.30 -9.67 15.18
CA SER A 733 -6.49 -8.89 15.52
C SER A 733 -7.62 -9.10 14.49
N SER A 734 -7.28 -8.99 13.22
CA SER A 734 -8.26 -9.12 12.13
C SER A 734 -8.73 -10.57 11.97
N ALA A 735 -7.80 -11.53 11.93
CA ALA A 735 -8.08 -12.95 11.72
C ALA A 735 -8.85 -13.59 12.87
N SER A 736 -8.65 -13.16 14.12
CA SER A 736 -9.35 -13.71 15.30
C SER A 736 -10.87 -13.48 15.28
N ARG A 737 -11.36 -12.55 14.45
CA ARG A 737 -12.79 -12.27 14.27
C ARG A 737 -13.44 -13.02 13.12
N VAL A 738 -12.62 -13.75 12.37
CA VAL A 738 -13.02 -14.41 11.13
C VAL A 738 -12.85 -15.90 11.38
N ALA A 739 -13.96 -16.59 11.64
CA ALA A 739 -13.94 -17.98 12.13
C ALA A 739 -13.07 -18.87 11.25
N GLU A 740 -13.25 -18.79 9.94
CA GLU A 740 -12.47 -19.57 8.98
C GLU A 740 -10.97 -19.23 8.94
N LYS A 741 -10.54 -18.05 9.40
CA LYS A 741 -9.12 -17.67 9.44
C LYS A 741 -8.43 -18.11 10.73
N TYR A 742 -9.05 -18.03 11.91
CA TYR A 742 -8.33 -18.43 13.13
C TYR A 742 -8.18 -19.96 13.29
N TYR A 743 -8.98 -20.77 12.59
CA TYR A 743 -8.73 -22.20 12.46
C TYR A 743 -7.59 -22.54 11.47
N SER A 744 -7.07 -21.54 10.74
CA SER A 744 -6.00 -21.76 9.78
C SER A 744 -4.65 -21.95 10.47
N ARG A 745 -3.73 -22.62 9.77
CA ARG A 745 -2.32 -22.71 10.14
C ARG A 745 -1.61 -21.39 9.96
N THR A 746 -2.06 -20.57 9.02
CA THR A 746 -1.53 -19.21 8.85
C THR A 746 -1.75 -18.39 10.12
N PHE A 747 -2.88 -18.56 10.80
CA PHE A 747 -3.13 -17.97 12.11
C PHE A 747 -2.26 -18.55 13.22
N ALA A 748 -2.09 -19.88 13.27
CA ALA A 748 -1.18 -20.52 14.23
C ALA A 748 0.27 -20.04 14.06
N TYR A 749 0.74 -19.94 12.81
CA TYR A 749 2.05 -19.40 12.46
C TYR A 749 2.19 -17.93 12.86
N ALA A 750 1.20 -17.09 12.58
CA ALA A 750 1.23 -15.68 13.00
C ALA A 750 1.33 -15.53 14.53
N LEU A 751 0.63 -16.39 15.28
CA LEU A 751 0.71 -16.44 16.73
C LEU A 751 2.08 -16.89 17.23
N ASP A 752 2.72 -17.85 16.56
CA ASP A 752 4.10 -18.24 16.86
C ASP A 752 5.09 -17.09 16.58
N LEU A 753 4.92 -16.36 15.48
CA LEU A 753 5.70 -15.14 15.21
C LEU A 753 5.48 -14.06 16.27
N ALA A 754 4.23 -13.84 16.71
CA ALA A 754 3.93 -12.89 17.78
C ALA A 754 4.63 -13.28 19.08
N LYS A 755 4.66 -14.58 19.41
CA LYS A 755 5.42 -15.11 20.55
C LYS A 755 6.92 -14.82 20.42
N GLN A 756 7.51 -15.10 19.25
CA GLN A 756 8.94 -14.85 19.00
C GLN A 756 9.31 -13.37 19.11
N LYS A 757 8.43 -12.47 18.65
CA LYS A 757 8.65 -11.02 18.69
C LYS A 757 8.41 -10.42 20.07
N ASN A 758 7.32 -10.82 20.73
CA ASN A 758 6.90 -10.26 22.00
C ASN A 758 6.05 -11.27 22.80
N ALA A 759 6.72 -12.17 23.50
CA ALA A 759 6.08 -13.24 24.28
C ALA A 759 5.11 -12.72 25.36
N SER A 760 5.45 -11.60 26.01
CA SER A 760 4.59 -10.97 27.03
C SER A 760 3.28 -10.46 26.44
N ARG A 761 3.35 -9.73 25.31
CA ARG A 761 2.17 -9.26 24.58
C ARG A 761 1.36 -10.43 24.04
N TYR A 762 2.01 -11.46 23.49
CA TYR A 762 1.38 -12.69 23.02
C TYR A 762 0.52 -13.36 24.10
N CYS A 763 1.07 -13.61 25.30
CA CYS A 763 0.31 -14.26 26.37
C CYS A 763 -0.90 -13.43 26.83
N LYS A 764 -0.80 -12.09 26.79
CA LYS A 764 -1.92 -11.20 27.14
C LYS A 764 -3.06 -11.24 26.12
N LEU A 765 -2.86 -11.74 24.90
CA LEU A 765 -3.89 -11.75 23.87
C LEU A 765 -5.11 -12.64 24.20
N PHE A 766 -4.92 -13.71 24.99
CA PHE A 766 -5.91 -14.78 25.16
C PHE A 766 -6.89 -14.49 26.31
N GLY A 767 -7.90 -13.66 26.05
CA GLY A 767 -8.92 -13.30 27.03
C GLY A 767 -9.25 -11.82 27.01
N ALA A 768 -9.86 -11.32 28.08
CA ALA A 768 -10.25 -9.92 28.18
C ALA A 768 -9.01 -9.04 28.42
N PRO A 769 -8.90 -7.86 27.80
CA PRO A 769 -9.83 -7.23 26.84
C PRO A 769 -9.57 -7.59 25.36
N TYR A 770 -8.64 -8.50 25.09
CA TYR A 770 -8.11 -8.79 23.76
C TYR A 770 -8.93 -9.84 22.97
N MET A 771 -8.27 -10.87 22.44
CA MET A 771 -8.91 -11.88 21.58
C MET A 771 -9.66 -12.92 22.39
N THR A 772 -10.66 -13.56 21.78
CA THR A 772 -11.38 -14.67 22.40
C THR A 772 -10.44 -15.82 22.76
N PHE A 773 -10.53 -16.38 23.98
CA PHE A 773 -9.78 -17.60 24.31
C PHE A 773 -10.27 -18.83 23.52
N GLN A 774 -11.42 -18.75 22.85
CA GLN A 774 -11.98 -19.83 22.04
C GLN A 774 -11.15 -20.10 20.77
N VAL A 775 -10.16 -19.25 20.43
CA VAL A 775 -9.16 -19.59 19.39
C VAL A 775 -8.36 -20.85 19.73
N LEU A 776 -8.34 -21.27 21.00
CA LEU A 776 -7.76 -22.53 21.48
C LEU A 776 -8.53 -23.78 20.98
N GLU A 777 -9.61 -23.61 20.22
CA GLU A 777 -10.16 -24.71 19.41
C GLU A 777 -9.23 -25.15 18.27
N ASN A 778 -8.29 -24.29 17.85
CA ASN A 778 -7.20 -24.68 16.97
C ASN A 778 -6.13 -25.43 17.80
N PRO A 779 -5.89 -26.73 17.56
CA PRO A 779 -4.98 -27.54 18.36
C PRO A 779 -3.52 -27.07 18.26
N GLU A 780 -3.10 -26.52 17.11
CA GLU A 780 -1.75 -25.96 16.95
C GLU A 780 -1.56 -24.74 17.84
N VAL A 781 -2.55 -23.82 17.84
CA VAL A 781 -2.56 -22.64 18.71
C VAL A 781 -2.55 -23.04 20.17
N LYS A 782 -3.39 -24.02 20.53
CA LYS A 782 -3.52 -24.50 21.91
C LYS A 782 -2.22 -25.10 22.42
N LYS A 783 -1.57 -25.96 21.61
CA LYS A 783 -0.28 -26.57 21.96
C LYS A 783 0.76 -25.50 22.27
N THR A 784 0.89 -24.50 21.41
CA THR A 784 1.84 -23.39 21.60
C THR A 784 1.51 -22.55 22.82
N PHE A 785 0.24 -22.22 23.02
CA PHE A 785 -0.23 -21.45 24.18
C PHE A 785 0.05 -22.18 25.50
N MET A 786 -0.28 -23.48 25.59
CA MET A 786 -0.06 -24.28 26.81
C MET A 786 1.42 -24.41 27.15
N GLY A 787 2.29 -24.59 26.14
CA GLY A 787 3.73 -24.70 26.35
C GLY A 787 4.42 -23.39 26.73
N THR A 788 3.81 -22.24 26.44
CA THR A 788 4.45 -20.91 26.62
C THR A 788 3.84 -20.11 27.75
N CYS A 789 2.51 -20.04 27.80
CA CYS A 789 1.75 -19.19 28.71
C CYS A 789 1.07 -19.99 29.82
N GLY A 790 1.42 -21.27 30.01
CA GLY A 790 0.77 -22.17 30.97
C GLY A 790 0.77 -21.66 32.42
N ASN A 791 1.73 -20.82 32.80
CA ASN A 791 1.78 -20.18 34.12
C ASN A 791 0.78 -19.02 34.28
N VAL A 792 0.25 -18.47 33.18
CA VAL A 792 -0.81 -17.44 33.16
C VAL A 792 -2.19 -18.06 33.38
N LEU A 793 -2.30 -19.39 33.33
CA LEU A 793 -3.52 -20.16 33.61
C LEU A 793 -3.66 -20.61 35.07
N LYS A 794 -2.64 -20.39 35.90
CA LYS A 794 -2.59 -20.78 37.32
C LYS A 794 -2.97 -19.67 38.28
#